data_AF-A0A3E2GTE9-F1
#
_entry.id   AF-A0A3E2GTE9-F1
#
_cell.length_a   1.000
_cell.length_b   1.000
_cell.length_c   1.000
_cell.angle_alpha   90.00
_cell.angle_beta   90.00
_cell.angle_gamma   90.00
#
_symmetry.space_group_name_H-M   'P 1'
#
loop_
_entity.id
_entity.type
_entity.pdbx_description
1 polymer ?
#
loop_
_entity_poly.entity_id
_entity_poly.type
_entity_poly.pdbx_seq_one_letter_code
_entity_poly.pdbx_strand_id
1 'polypeptide(L)'
;MGSINDQTDRAIVQVSVVPTGQLFLPDKWILAGANLNTKTLYPDYSFYDLDAYPKCIREEFVMTNPHVPKSAGELLSEAGVLIESINLVVYSHLHFDHIGNPYEFPNAKVIVGPGSRVAASPGYPKNPNSPFLESILEHPHVRELSYTDDEWVSFGPFPRAFDVFRDGSFLLLDAPGHMAGHLIGCARTGLNEYVLMGGDCCHHRKIFTREGKVGEGYGPNGAHSMHKDLETAKSTIDKVAELNKKDDVLGASDTGSDNQDHVANNPAEIELENGEFLLVVNVGLEKGGDVSNLKLAKDGHTVLIPQPSDDPQDPLNWSSFKKHMLLICVAFGAFAGDFGSGAGVPTVLVQGIEWTLTPVVVQYSGNLNVIMCGVSGLLWMPLINYWGRTPVLFWSSVMGAFFTLGCALSPNFATFYGMRTLEGVTQSVGQTIGLAFIEDMFFFHEHARKIGIWYAIYIISPFWGPFCGNFMVGTMGTWRPVFWLVFAWSIFLICMMIVFGDECYYNRSFKPDHQPKRESGYIHNLSRTLGIWQVKNRPPKYWGTLLKCYGRLGELLLKPVMPVTMLFYAILFMWSVGINITSSILLGTPIIAGGYGFSAKAVGYMYFTPFVAIIIGEFFGHYFNDWIANRYIRNHNGLFVPEVRLWTNYIGLFFMIPGLVLVGQTLQKHLHWAGIVFGWGMFQFGVMVVSVATVAYALDCYPSASGEVSALINFARVVSGFSVGYFQQEWGLKEGFDTSFGIQAATCTASIFLIVSLQMYGAKLRRWAGPIKLKI
;
A
#
# COMPACT_ATOMS: atom_id res chain seq x y z
N MET A 1 12.32 48.59 -3.00
CA MET A 1 11.88 47.29 -2.47
C MET A 1 12.51 46.21 -3.33
N GLY A 2 13.45 45.43 -2.77
CA GLY A 2 14.02 44.28 -3.46
C GLY A 2 13.01 43.12 -3.48
N SER A 3 12.80 42.51 -4.64
CA SER A 3 11.95 41.33 -4.79
C SER A 3 12.69 40.08 -4.31
N ILE A 4 12.04 39.29 -3.47
CA ILE A 4 12.56 38.03 -2.93
C ILE A 4 12.57 36.89 -3.97
N ASN A 5 11.99 37.07 -5.16
CA ASN A 5 11.56 35.94 -6.00
C ASN A 5 12.61 35.21 -6.87
N ASP A 6 13.92 35.48 -6.80
CA ASP A 6 14.82 35.04 -7.90
C ASP A 6 16.17 34.41 -7.54
N GLN A 7 16.27 33.61 -6.46
CA GLN A 7 17.52 32.89 -6.15
C GLN A 7 17.30 31.43 -5.70
N THR A 8 17.97 30.51 -6.40
CA THR A 8 17.87 29.04 -6.30
C THR A 8 18.60 28.40 -5.12
N ASP A 9 19.25 29.18 -4.25
CA ASP A 9 20.25 28.70 -3.27
C ASP A 9 19.90 29.03 -1.79
N ARG A 10 18.63 29.27 -1.46
CA ARG A 10 18.24 29.62 -0.07
C ARG A 10 17.98 28.41 0.81
N ALA A 11 18.16 28.61 2.11
CA ALA A 11 17.87 27.64 3.15
C ALA A 11 16.39 27.23 3.17
N ILE A 12 16.14 26.01 3.67
CA ILE A 12 14.80 25.46 3.89
C ILE A 12 14.62 25.15 5.38
N VAL A 13 13.38 25.19 5.85
CA VAL A 13 13.01 24.87 7.23
C VAL A 13 12.04 23.69 7.27
N GLN A 14 12.05 22.95 8.37
CA GLN A 14 11.05 21.93 8.67
C GLN A 14 9.91 22.55 9.49
N VAL A 15 8.67 22.16 9.19
CA VAL A 15 7.47 22.63 9.88
C VAL A 15 6.78 21.44 10.52
N SER A 16 6.53 21.53 11.82
CA SER A 16 5.82 20.53 12.61
C SER A 16 4.64 21.18 13.32
N VAL A 17 3.57 20.43 13.55
CA VAL A 17 2.34 20.92 14.18
C VAL A 17 2.15 20.22 15.52
N VAL A 18 2.01 21.00 16.59
CA VAL A 18 1.91 20.48 17.97
C VAL A 18 0.68 21.11 18.64
N PRO A 19 -0.50 20.49 18.54
CA PRO A 19 -1.70 20.99 19.21
C PRO A 19 -1.62 20.74 20.71
N THR A 20 -1.70 21.82 21.50
CA THR A 20 -1.73 21.77 22.97
C THR A 20 -3.09 21.33 23.49
N GLY A 21 -4.14 21.50 22.69
CA GLY A 21 -5.51 21.18 23.09
C GLY A 21 -6.52 21.28 21.96
N GLN A 22 -7.78 21.50 22.35
CA GLN A 22 -8.89 21.71 21.43
C GLN A 22 -10.00 22.53 22.10
N LEU A 23 -10.75 23.30 21.32
CA LEU A 23 -11.89 24.11 21.77
C LEU A 23 -12.99 24.14 20.72
N PHE A 24 -14.25 24.30 21.12
CA PHE A 24 -15.37 24.48 20.21
C PHE A 24 -15.58 25.96 19.88
N LEU A 25 -15.77 26.30 18.60
CA LEU A 25 -16.24 27.62 18.20
C LEU A 25 -17.61 27.50 17.54
N PRO A 26 -18.59 28.35 17.92
CA PRO A 26 -19.85 28.44 17.20
C PRO A 26 -19.63 28.77 15.72
N ASP A 27 -20.18 27.97 14.81
CA ASP A 27 -19.89 28.12 13.37
C ASP A 27 -20.35 29.49 12.85
N LYS A 28 -21.39 30.06 13.45
CA LYS A 28 -21.92 31.38 13.10
C LYS A 28 -20.96 32.53 13.43
N TRP A 29 -20.04 32.34 14.37
CA TRP A 29 -18.96 33.31 14.61
C TRP A 29 -17.98 33.37 13.45
N ILE A 30 -17.84 32.26 12.72
CA ILE A 30 -16.75 32.06 11.77
C ILE A 30 -17.24 32.19 10.33
N LEU A 31 -18.35 31.53 9.96
CA LEU A 31 -18.87 31.46 8.60
C LEU A 31 -20.21 32.15 8.44
N ALA A 32 -20.32 33.00 7.41
CA ALA A 32 -21.59 33.59 7.02
C ALA A 32 -22.60 32.50 6.62
N GLY A 33 -23.82 32.60 7.14
CA GLY A 33 -24.92 31.67 6.83
C GLY A 33 -24.88 30.35 7.61
N ALA A 34 -23.93 30.18 8.53
CA ALA A 34 -23.89 29.00 9.41
C ALA A 34 -25.04 29.01 10.45
N ASN A 35 -25.40 27.81 10.91
CA ASN A 35 -26.49 27.61 11.86
C ASN A 35 -26.10 28.10 13.26
N LEU A 36 -27.06 28.68 13.99
CA LEU A 36 -26.86 29.14 15.38
C LEU A 36 -26.54 28.01 16.36
N ASN A 37 -26.96 26.78 16.05
CA ASN A 37 -26.87 25.65 16.96
C ASN A 37 -25.68 24.72 16.64
N THR A 38 -24.85 25.05 15.66
CA THR A 38 -23.69 24.24 15.28
C THR A 38 -22.39 24.89 15.78
N LYS A 39 -21.47 24.05 16.21
CA LYS A 39 -20.14 24.43 16.68
C LYS A 39 -19.13 23.43 16.16
N THR A 40 -17.99 23.91 15.70
CA THR A 40 -16.91 23.10 15.16
C THR A 40 -15.80 23.00 16.21
N LEU A 41 -15.19 21.82 16.33
CA LEU A 41 -14.05 21.59 17.20
C LEU A 41 -12.77 22.03 16.47
N TYR A 42 -12.02 22.92 17.10
CA TYR A 42 -10.76 23.46 16.58
C TYR A 42 -9.60 22.95 17.43
N PRO A 43 -8.50 22.49 16.83
CA PRO A 43 -7.25 22.31 17.55
C PRO A 43 -6.82 23.65 18.14
N ASP A 44 -6.43 23.61 19.40
CA ASP A 44 -5.82 24.72 20.09
C ASP A 44 -4.31 24.49 20.16
N TYR A 45 -3.55 25.56 19.96
CA TYR A 45 -2.08 25.52 19.91
C TYR A 45 -1.42 26.31 21.04
N SER A 46 -2.20 26.87 21.98
CA SER A 46 -1.65 27.88 22.88
C SER A 46 -2.35 28.04 24.23
N PHE A 47 -3.33 27.23 24.63
CA PHE A 47 -3.78 27.26 26.02
C PHE A 47 -2.75 26.63 26.95
N TYR A 48 -2.66 27.20 28.14
CA TYR A 48 -1.95 26.65 29.27
C TYR A 48 -2.66 27.10 30.55
N ASP A 49 -2.90 26.18 31.49
CA ASP A 49 -3.54 26.45 32.78
C ASP A 49 -4.82 27.32 32.66
N LEU A 50 -5.96 26.67 32.37
CA LEU A 50 -7.25 27.34 32.14
C LEU A 50 -7.71 28.22 33.33
N ASP A 51 -7.19 27.98 34.54
CA ASP A 51 -7.52 28.77 35.73
C ASP A 51 -6.78 30.11 35.81
N ALA A 52 -5.67 30.25 35.07
CA ALA A 52 -4.87 31.49 35.03
C ALA A 52 -5.53 32.62 34.22
N TYR A 53 -6.58 32.31 33.44
CA TYR A 53 -7.24 33.26 32.56
C TYR A 53 -8.20 34.23 33.30
N PRO A 54 -8.33 35.48 32.81
CA PRO A 54 -9.26 36.47 33.38
C PRO A 54 -10.71 35.95 33.38
N LYS A 55 -11.53 36.46 34.31
CA LYS A 55 -12.93 36.01 34.47
C LYS A 55 -13.74 36.14 33.17
N CYS A 56 -13.53 37.22 32.40
CA CYS A 56 -14.22 37.43 31.13
C CYS A 56 -13.96 36.31 30.11
N ILE A 57 -12.75 35.74 30.07
CA ILE A 57 -12.41 34.61 29.19
C ILE A 57 -12.93 33.29 29.76
N ARG A 58 -12.85 33.08 31.07
CA ARG A 58 -13.40 31.87 31.71
C ARG A 58 -14.92 31.75 31.57
N GLU A 59 -15.63 32.88 31.45
CA GLU A 59 -17.06 32.89 31.13
C GLU A 59 -17.33 32.37 29.71
N GLU A 60 -16.41 32.57 28.75
CA GLU A 60 -16.53 32.04 27.40
C GLU A 60 -16.30 30.52 27.33
N PHE A 61 -15.52 29.95 28.28
CA PHE A 61 -15.24 28.50 28.34
C PHE A 61 -16.50 27.64 28.51
N VAL A 62 -17.61 28.22 28.97
CA VAL A 62 -18.90 27.53 29.00
C VAL A 62 -19.37 27.16 27.58
N MET A 63 -19.12 28.04 26.61
CA MET A 63 -19.49 27.81 25.21
C MET A 63 -18.38 27.09 24.45
N THR A 64 -17.13 27.49 24.66
CA THR A 64 -15.99 26.97 23.90
C THR A 64 -15.45 25.66 24.45
N ASN A 65 -15.72 25.33 25.72
CA ASN A 65 -15.35 24.06 26.37
C ASN A 65 -13.92 23.59 26.01
N PRO A 66 -12.89 24.42 26.29
CA PRO A 66 -11.52 24.10 25.93
C PRO A 66 -11.01 22.90 26.72
N HIS A 67 -10.21 22.05 26.08
CA HIS A 67 -9.54 20.91 26.67
C HIS A 67 -8.06 20.94 26.32
N VAL A 68 -7.22 20.99 27.34
CA VAL A 68 -5.78 21.27 27.22
C VAL A 68 -5.03 20.23 28.06
N PRO A 69 -4.75 19.04 27.50
CA PRO A 69 -4.16 17.96 28.27
C PRO A 69 -2.69 18.20 28.65
N LYS A 70 -1.94 18.96 27.85
CA LYS A 70 -0.51 19.20 28.03
C LYS A 70 -0.09 20.57 27.51
N SER A 71 0.98 21.12 28.06
CA SER A 71 1.59 22.35 27.54
C SER A 71 2.43 22.12 26.29
N ALA A 72 2.78 23.20 25.58
CA ALA A 72 3.69 23.13 24.45
C ALA A 72 5.08 22.60 24.87
N GLY A 73 5.61 23.03 26.02
CA GLY A 73 6.87 22.53 26.57
C GLY A 73 6.84 21.04 26.91
N GLU A 74 5.73 20.55 27.47
CA GLU A 74 5.53 19.11 27.76
C GLU A 74 5.51 18.28 26.48
N LEU A 75 4.74 18.72 25.47
CA LEU A 75 4.64 18.02 24.18
C LEU A 75 5.98 18.00 23.44
N LEU A 76 6.71 19.11 23.44
CA LEU A 76 8.05 19.18 22.85
C LEU A 76 9.03 18.26 23.58
N SER A 77 8.97 18.21 24.91
CA SER A 77 9.83 17.32 25.71
C SER A 77 9.54 15.84 25.44
N GLU A 78 8.27 15.46 25.29
CA GLU A 78 7.87 14.09 24.92
C GLU A 78 8.32 13.69 23.51
N ALA A 79 8.34 14.65 22.59
CA ALA A 79 8.93 14.49 21.25
C ALA A 79 10.46 14.50 21.26
N GLY A 80 11.11 14.62 22.43
CA GLY A 80 12.56 14.61 22.58
C GLY A 80 13.25 15.94 22.25
N VAL A 81 12.50 17.04 22.15
CA VAL A 81 13.04 18.39 21.95
C VAL A 81 13.32 19.02 23.31
N LEU A 82 14.57 19.41 23.56
CA LEU A 82 14.95 20.15 24.77
C LEU A 82 14.34 21.54 24.74
N ILE A 83 13.54 21.92 25.74
CA ILE A 83 12.88 23.24 25.81
C ILE A 83 13.88 24.40 25.81
N GLU A 84 15.09 24.18 26.32
CA GLU A 84 16.19 25.14 26.29
C GLU A 84 16.78 25.37 24.89
N SER A 85 16.50 24.46 23.95
CA SER A 85 16.94 24.60 22.55
C SER A 85 16.04 25.53 21.73
N ILE A 86 14.87 25.89 22.23
CA ILE A 86 13.96 26.83 21.57
C ILE A 86 14.53 28.24 21.69
N ASN A 87 14.93 28.83 20.54
CA ASN A 87 15.56 30.16 20.50
C ASN A 87 14.57 31.31 20.22
N LEU A 88 13.38 30.99 19.71
CA LEU A 88 12.39 31.98 19.29
C LEU A 88 10.97 31.45 19.47
N VAL A 89 10.10 32.28 20.05
CA VAL A 89 8.65 32.11 20.10
C VAL A 89 8.02 33.29 19.38
N VAL A 90 7.14 33.02 18.42
CA VAL A 90 6.41 34.07 17.69
C VAL A 90 4.93 33.94 18.01
N TYR A 91 4.36 35.00 18.56
CA TYR A 91 2.91 35.11 18.68
C TYR A 91 2.36 35.74 17.41
N SER A 92 1.49 35.01 16.71
CA SER A 92 0.79 35.52 15.53
C SER A 92 0.00 36.79 15.88
N HIS A 93 -0.62 36.81 17.06
CA HIS A 93 -1.28 37.96 17.65
C HIS A 93 -1.56 37.67 19.12
N LEU A 94 -1.94 38.68 19.89
CA LEU A 94 -2.28 38.53 21.31
C LEU A 94 -3.77 38.25 21.46
N HIS A 95 -4.21 37.02 21.23
CA HIS A 95 -5.54 36.52 21.60
C HIS A 95 -5.42 35.38 22.60
N PHE A 96 -6.44 35.13 23.42
CA PHE A 96 -6.29 34.30 24.62
C PHE A 96 -5.96 32.82 24.35
N ASP A 97 -6.42 32.30 23.21
CA ASP A 97 -6.14 30.97 22.64
C ASP A 97 -4.86 30.93 21.78
N HIS A 98 -4.14 32.06 21.67
CA HIS A 98 -2.93 32.20 20.86
C HIS A 98 -1.67 32.54 21.65
N ILE A 99 -1.71 32.54 22.99
CA ILE A 99 -0.68 33.18 23.81
C ILE A 99 0.12 32.31 24.79
N GLY A 100 -0.28 31.08 25.13
CA GLY A 100 0.57 30.11 25.86
C GLY A 100 1.24 30.61 27.14
N ASN A 101 2.22 29.84 27.62
CA ASN A 101 3.15 30.29 28.67
C ASN A 101 4.56 30.47 28.07
N PRO A 102 5.00 31.70 27.75
CA PRO A 102 6.32 31.92 27.16
C PRO A 102 7.47 31.57 28.10
N TYR A 103 7.24 31.49 29.42
CA TYR A 103 8.26 31.20 30.42
C TYR A 103 8.73 29.73 30.42
N GLU A 104 8.05 28.84 29.68
CA GLU A 104 8.50 27.47 29.46
C GLU A 104 9.80 27.40 28.63
N PHE A 105 10.13 28.47 27.89
CA PHE A 105 11.26 28.51 26.96
C PHE A 105 12.30 29.55 27.42
N PRO A 106 13.20 29.19 28.36
CA PRO A 106 14.03 30.17 29.07
C PRO A 106 15.02 30.93 28.17
N ASN A 107 15.42 30.35 27.04
CA ASN A 107 16.36 30.96 26.09
C ASN A 107 15.67 31.66 24.91
N ALA A 108 14.35 31.58 24.81
CA ALA A 108 13.63 32.07 23.65
C ALA A 108 13.45 33.59 23.68
N LYS A 109 13.72 34.24 22.55
CA LYS A 109 13.18 35.58 22.29
C LYS A 109 11.71 35.45 21.96
N VAL A 110 10.90 36.43 22.36
CA VAL A 110 9.47 36.45 22.05
C VAL A 110 9.20 37.57 21.06
N ILE A 111 8.59 37.28 19.92
CA ILE A 111 8.22 38.27 18.90
C ILE A 111 6.70 38.45 18.87
N VAL A 112 6.26 39.71 18.85
CA VAL A 112 4.87 40.12 18.60
C VAL A 112 4.82 41.15 17.46
N GLY A 113 3.69 41.22 16.75
CA GLY A 113 3.55 42.14 15.63
C GLY A 113 3.37 43.61 16.02
N PRO A 114 3.53 44.54 15.06
CA PRO A 114 3.47 45.97 15.34
C PRO A 114 2.08 46.41 15.85
N GLY A 115 2.04 47.13 16.97
CA GLY A 115 0.81 47.63 17.60
C GLY A 115 0.21 46.69 18.64
N SER A 116 0.76 45.49 18.85
CA SER A 116 0.33 44.56 19.89
C SER A 116 0.42 45.16 21.30
N ARG A 117 1.46 45.92 21.65
CA ARG A 117 1.58 46.51 23.01
C ARG A 117 0.48 47.52 23.27
N VAL A 118 0.22 48.40 22.31
CA VAL A 118 -0.82 49.43 22.41
C VAL A 118 -2.20 48.80 22.50
N ALA A 119 -2.44 47.69 21.79
CA ALA A 119 -3.73 47.03 21.77
C ALA A 119 -4.01 46.17 23.01
N ALA A 120 -2.99 45.60 23.63
CA ALA A 120 -3.15 44.66 24.74
C ALA A 120 -2.85 45.24 26.13
N SER A 121 -2.24 46.43 26.22
CA SER A 121 -1.89 47.08 27.50
C SER A 121 -2.91 48.16 27.91
N PRO A 122 -3.29 48.28 29.21
CA PRO A 122 -2.96 47.35 30.30
C PRO A 122 -3.78 46.05 30.20
N GLY A 123 -3.09 44.92 30.30
CA GLY A 123 -3.63 43.56 30.35
C GLY A 123 -4.00 43.09 31.76
N TYR A 124 -4.55 41.89 31.86
CA TYR A 124 -4.79 41.19 33.13
C TYR A 124 -3.45 40.79 33.78
N PRO A 125 -3.26 40.95 35.11
CA PRO A 125 -4.27 41.33 36.11
C PRO A 125 -4.44 42.84 36.37
N LYS A 126 -3.65 43.72 35.74
CA LYS A 126 -3.74 45.19 35.95
C LYS A 126 -5.11 45.74 35.55
N ASN A 127 -5.70 45.18 34.48
CA ASN A 127 -7.07 45.41 34.08
C ASN A 127 -7.88 44.10 34.18
N PRO A 128 -8.75 43.93 35.20
CA PRO A 128 -9.52 42.71 35.42
C PRO A 128 -10.47 42.31 34.28
N ASN A 129 -10.84 43.27 33.43
CA ASN A 129 -11.74 43.04 32.29
C ASN A 129 -10.97 42.87 30.97
N SER A 130 -9.64 42.97 30.97
CA SER A 130 -8.85 42.78 29.76
C SER A 130 -8.77 41.28 29.43
N PRO A 131 -9.08 40.88 28.18
CA PRO A 131 -8.91 39.50 27.73
C PRO A 131 -7.44 39.11 27.50
N PHE A 132 -6.51 40.08 27.58
CA PHE A 132 -5.09 39.88 27.31
C PHE A 132 -4.29 39.65 28.58
N LEU A 133 -3.34 38.73 28.57
CA LEU A 133 -2.41 38.51 29.67
C LEU A 133 -1.23 39.48 29.57
N GLU A 134 -1.06 40.35 30.57
CA GLU A 134 0.04 41.32 30.62
C GLU A 134 1.42 40.63 30.72
N SER A 135 1.47 39.42 31.30
CA SER A 135 2.70 38.65 31.55
C SER A 135 3.53 38.37 30.30
N ILE A 136 2.91 38.33 29.11
CA ILE A 136 3.58 38.13 27.82
C ILE A 136 4.38 39.37 27.44
N LEU A 137 3.78 40.55 27.62
CA LEU A 137 4.41 41.83 27.31
C LEU A 137 5.45 42.26 28.34
N GLU A 138 5.38 41.70 29.55
CA GLU A 138 6.37 41.84 30.61
C GLU A 138 7.53 40.84 30.51
N HIS A 139 7.45 39.85 29.61
CA HIS A 139 8.52 38.87 29.43
C HIS A 139 9.85 39.58 29.07
N PRO A 140 10.97 39.32 29.77
CA PRO A 140 12.22 40.08 29.60
C PRO A 140 12.78 40.08 28.17
N HIS A 141 12.43 39.08 27.38
CA HIS A 141 12.91 38.90 26.00
C HIS A 141 11.84 39.19 24.94
N VAL A 142 10.74 39.88 25.29
CA VAL A 142 9.71 40.25 24.31
C VAL A 142 10.08 41.48 23.49
N ARG A 143 9.99 41.34 22.17
CA ARG A 143 10.24 42.37 21.17
C ARG A 143 9.01 42.53 20.28
N GLU A 144 8.51 43.75 20.21
CA GLU A 144 7.49 44.13 19.23
C GLU A 144 8.19 44.61 17.96
N LEU A 145 7.77 44.09 16.80
CA LEU A 145 8.28 44.55 15.51
C LEU A 145 7.83 45.99 15.24
N SER A 146 8.64 46.75 14.52
CA SER A 146 8.38 48.15 14.17
C SER A 146 8.17 48.31 12.67
N TYR A 147 7.14 49.03 12.25
CA TYR A 147 6.96 49.37 10.83
C TYR A 147 8.04 50.32 10.31
N THR A 148 8.72 51.06 11.19
CA THR A 148 9.75 52.04 10.80
C THR A 148 11.17 51.56 11.02
N ASP A 149 11.40 50.74 12.05
CA ASP A 149 12.76 50.39 12.48
C ASP A 149 13.20 49.00 11.99
N ASP A 150 12.26 48.12 11.64
CA ASP A 150 12.55 46.81 11.05
C ASP A 150 12.57 46.87 9.52
N GLU A 151 13.37 45.99 8.92
CA GLU A 151 13.43 45.83 7.48
C GLU A 151 12.27 44.96 7.00
N TRP A 152 11.39 45.56 6.19
CA TRP A 152 10.25 44.88 5.57
C TRP A 152 10.47 44.70 4.08
N VAL A 153 10.20 43.50 3.60
CA VAL A 153 10.33 43.08 2.20
C VAL A 153 8.97 42.68 1.66
N SER A 154 8.77 42.75 0.35
CA SER A 154 7.51 42.33 -0.27
C SER A 154 7.55 40.84 -0.60
N PHE A 155 6.49 40.10 -0.26
CA PHE A 155 6.34 38.69 -0.60
C PHE A 155 4.95 38.41 -1.19
N GLY A 156 4.91 38.08 -2.48
CA GLY A 156 3.64 37.93 -3.21
C GLY A 156 2.74 39.18 -3.07
N PRO A 157 1.47 39.03 -2.67
CA PRO A 157 0.54 40.15 -2.48
C PRO A 157 0.72 40.90 -1.15
N PHE A 158 1.64 40.45 -0.29
CA PHE A 158 1.93 41.11 1.00
C PHE A 158 3.05 42.14 0.83
N PRO A 159 2.77 43.45 1.07
CA PRO A 159 3.78 44.49 0.92
C PRO A 159 4.83 44.49 2.04
N ARG A 160 4.54 43.81 3.15
CA ARG A 160 5.35 43.75 4.36
C ARG A 160 5.47 42.31 4.84
N ALA A 161 6.65 41.74 4.64
CA ALA A 161 7.12 40.47 5.17
C ALA A 161 8.41 40.74 5.96
N PHE A 162 8.52 40.18 7.16
CA PHE A 162 9.73 40.24 7.97
C PHE A 162 10.45 38.90 7.89
N ASP A 163 11.69 38.91 7.42
CA ASP A 163 12.52 37.71 7.28
C ASP A 163 13.23 37.41 8.61
N VAL A 164 12.78 36.35 9.27
CA VAL A 164 13.21 36.00 10.64
C VAL A 164 14.67 35.57 10.66
N PHE A 165 15.09 34.79 9.66
CA PHE A 165 16.44 34.23 9.58
C PHE A 165 17.38 34.99 8.63
N ARG A 166 16.84 35.98 7.88
CA ARG A 166 17.55 36.77 6.86
C ARG A 166 18.09 35.95 5.69
N ASP A 167 17.53 34.77 5.48
CA ASP A 167 17.87 33.84 4.40
C ASP A 167 16.65 33.50 3.52
N GLY A 168 15.49 34.08 3.81
CA GLY A 168 14.22 33.87 3.11
C GLY A 168 13.55 32.53 3.41
N SER A 169 14.00 31.77 4.41
CA SER A 169 13.44 30.46 4.75
C SER A 169 12.20 30.54 5.64
N PHE A 170 12.06 31.58 6.47
CA PHE A 170 10.86 31.82 7.27
C PHE A 170 10.50 33.30 7.33
N LEU A 171 9.30 33.62 6.83
CA LEU A 171 8.77 34.98 6.72
C LEU A 171 7.54 35.15 7.61
N LEU A 172 7.49 36.28 8.34
CA LEU A 172 6.29 36.74 9.03
C LEU A 172 5.62 37.82 8.18
N LEU A 173 4.44 37.51 7.65
CA LEU A 173 3.67 38.44 6.79
C LEU A 173 2.72 39.26 7.67
N ASP A 174 2.71 40.57 7.45
CA ASP A 174 1.78 41.50 8.10
C ASP A 174 0.35 41.28 7.59
N ALA A 175 -0.54 40.85 8.49
CA ALA A 175 -1.89 40.37 8.17
C ALA A 175 -2.99 41.11 8.96
N PRO A 176 -3.16 42.43 8.74
CA PRO A 176 -4.06 43.24 9.55
C PRO A 176 -5.54 42.88 9.34
N GLY A 177 -6.38 43.23 10.31
CA GLY A 177 -7.84 43.13 10.22
C GLY A 177 -8.47 42.28 11.33
N HIS A 178 -7.89 41.11 11.63
CA HIS A 178 -8.33 40.29 12.77
C HIS A 178 -8.11 41.05 14.09
N MET A 179 -6.85 41.37 14.41
CA MET A 179 -6.46 42.24 15.52
C MET A 179 -5.19 43.04 15.18
N ALA A 180 -4.91 44.07 15.98
CA ALA A 180 -3.68 44.84 15.85
C ALA A 180 -2.44 43.97 16.14
N GLY A 181 -1.43 44.08 15.27
CA GLY A 181 -0.22 43.27 15.33
C GLY A 181 -0.39 41.82 14.86
N HIS A 182 -1.45 41.50 14.10
CA HIS A 182 -1.64 40.16 13.54
C HIS A 182 -0.64 39.86 12.41
N LEU A 183 0.02 38.71 12.54
CA LEU A 183 1.04 38.16 11.67
C LEU A 183 0.66 36.74 11.24
N ILE A 184 1.01 36.37 10.02
CA ILE A 184 0.91 35.00 9.51
C ILE A 184 2.30 34.48 9.11
N GLY A 185 2.54 33.18 9.29
CA GLY A 185 3.84 32.58 8.98
C GLY A 185 3.89 32.03 7.55
N CYS A 186 5.01 32.17 6.86
CA CYS A 186 5.27 31.54 5.57
C CYS A 186 6.66 30.89 5.59
N ALA A 187 6.70 29.57 5.54
CA ALA A 187 7.92 28.78 5.69
C ALA A 187 8.29 28.10 4.36
N ARG A 188 9.54 28.21 3.92
CA ARG A 188 10.05 27.51 2.73
C ARG A 188 10.51 26.11 3.12
N THR A 189 9.81 25.08 2.66
CA THR A 189 10.11 23.67 2.95
C THR A 189 10.87 22.97 1.82
N GLY A 190 10.95 23.58 0.63
CA GLY A 190 11.58 22.98 -0.55
C GLY A 190 12.00 23.99 -1.62
N LEU A 191 12.48 23.48 -2.77
CA LEU A 191 13.03 24.31 -3.86
C LEU A 191 11.97 25.26 -4.44
N ASN A 192 10.70 24.86 -4.45
CA ASN A 192 9.51 25.69 -4.73
C ASN A 192 8.36 25.12 -3.90
N GLU A 193 8.51 25.16 -2.59
CA GLU A 193 7.51 24.64 -1.67
C GLU A 193 7.47 25.54 -0.44
N TYR A 194 6.30 26.10 -0.18
CA TYR A 194 6.03 26.97 0.96
C TYR A 194 4.83 26.46 1.75
N VAL A 195 4.90 26.56 3.07
CA VAL A 195 3.77 26.35 3.97
C VAL A 195 3.32 27.69 4.50
N LEU A 196 2.07 28.08 4.19
CA LEU A 196 1.44 29.31 4.64
C LEU A 196 0.54 29.03 5.84
N MET A 197 0.88 29.56 7.01
CA MET A 197 0.17 29.41 8.28
C MET A 197 -0.72 30.63 8.51
N GLY A 198 -2.00 30.53 8.12
CA GLY A 198 -2.92 31.67 8.07
C GLY A 198 -3.42 32.18 9.43
N GLY A 199 -3.38 31.35 10.47
CA GLY A 199 -3.99 31.64 11.79
C GLY A 199 -5.39 32.27 11.69
N ASP A 200 -5.72 33.09 12.68
CA ASP A 200 -7.01 33.80 12.78
C ASP A 200 -7.30 34.87 11.71
N CYS A 201 -6.42 35.02 10.72
CA CYS A 201 -6.82 35.68 9.48
C CYS A 201 -7.94 34.89 8.79
N CYS A 202 -7.93 33.56 8.90
CA CYS A 202 -8.86 32.64 8.24
C CYS A 202 -9.25 31.48 9.18
N HIS A 203 -10.17 31.73 10.12
CA HIS A 203 -10.66 30.72 11.09
C HIS A 203 -11.36 29.48 10.46
N HIS A 204 -11.46 29.38 9.13
CA HIS A 204 -12.01 28.20 8.46
C HIS A 204 -11.42 28.02 7.06
N ARG A 205 -11.17 26.76 6.64
CA ARG A 205 -10.69 26.39 5.29
C ARG A 205 -11.44 27.10 4.17
N LYS A 206 -12.77 27.04 4.16
CA LYS A 206 -13.63 27.77 3.20
C LYS A 206 -13.36 29.27 3.09
N ILE A 207 -12.97 29.96 4.17
CA ILE A 207 -12.57 31.38 4.11
C ILE A 207 -11.20 31.47 3.42
N PHE A 208 -10.28 30.60 3.81
CA PHE A 208 -8.94 30.46 3.23
C PHE A 208 -8.96 30.15 1.71
N THR A 209 -9.90 29.31 1.25
CA THR A 209 -10.07 28.92 -0.17
C THR A 209 -11.04 29.81 -0.95
N ARG A 210 -11.69 30.79 -0.30
CA ARG A 210 -12.76 31.65 -0.86
C ARG A 210 -14.06 30.94 -1.26
N GLU A 211 -14.27 29.73 -0.76
CA GLU A 211 -15.54 28.99 -0.90
C GLU A 211 -16.60 29.44 0.12
N GLY A 212 -16.17 30.15 1.18
CA GLY A 212 -17.01 30.70 2.24
C GLY A 212 -16.72 32.18 2.48
N LYS A 213 -17.60 32.82 3.26
CA LYS A 213 -17.46 34.22 3.68
C LYS A 213 -17.35 34.29 5.21
N VAL A 214 -16.65 35.32 5.70
CA VAL A 214 -16.53 35.65 7.13
C VAL A 214 -17.90 35.85 7.77
N GLY A 215 -18.08 35.36 8.99
CA GLY A 215 -19.27 35.60 9.81
C GLY A 215 -19.46 37.09 10.11
N GLU A 216 -20.68 37.59 9.89
CA GLU A 216 -21.09 38.98 10.15
C GLU A 216 -22.35 39.00 11.04
N GLY A 217 -22.42 39.99 11.93
CA GLY A 217 -23.56 40.21 12.84
C GLY A 217 -23.57 39.35 14.12
N TYR A 218 -22.65 38.41 14.27
CA TYR A 218 -22.61 37.47 15.40
C TYR A 218 -21.15 37.10 15.71
N GLY A 219 -20.61 37.63 16.80
CA GLY A 219 -19.27 37.33 17.30
C GLY A 219 -19.25 37.13 18.82
N PRO A 220 -18.08 36.77 19.37
CA PRO A 220 -17.90 36.56 20.81
C PRO A 220 -18.28 37.83 21.58
N ASN A 221 -18.89 37.65 22.77
CA ASN A 221 -19.33 38.74 23.65
C ASN A 221 -20.23 39.81 22.98
N GLY A 222 -20.98 39.44 21.94
CA GLY A 222 -21.85 40.36 21.21
C GLY A 222 -21.13 41.25 20.19
N ALA A 223 -19.88 40.95 19.86
CA ALA A 223 -19.16 41.60 18.77
C ALA A 223 -19.86 41.37 17.42
N HIS A 224 -19.62 42.26 16.45
CA HIS A 224 -20.18 42.12 15.11
C HIS A 224 -19.51 40.99 14.29
N SER A 225 -18.26 40.67 14.57
CA SER A 225 -17.47 39.64 13.87
C SER A 225 -16.31 39.17 14.77
N MET A 226 -15.67 38.06 14.40
CA MET A 226 -14.37 37.64 14.96
C MET A 226 -13.22 38.59 14.56
N HIS A 227 -13.40 39.35 13.47
CA HIS A 227 -12.41 40.34 13.04
C HIS A 227 -12.77 41.74 13.57
N LYS A 228 -11.80 42.42 14.21
CA LYS A 228 -12.00 43.78 14.75
C LYS A 228 -12.18 44.84 13.66
N ASP A 229 -11.50 44.67 12.52
CA ASP A 229 -11.67 45.48 11.32
C ASP A 229 -11.97 44.57 10.14
N LEU A 230 -13.26 44.41 9.88
CA LEU A 230 -13.79 43.46 8.91
C LEU A 230 -13.38 43.77 7.46
N GLU A 231 -13.31 45.04 7.08
CA GLU A 231 -12.97 45.44 5.70
C GLU A 231 -11.47 45.22 5.44
N THR A 232 -10.62 45.57 6.41
CA THR A 232 -9.19 45.25 6.32
C THR A 232 -8.96 43.74 6.35
N ALA A 233 -9.69 42.99 7.18
CA ALA A 233 -9.60 41.52 7.24
C ALA A 233 -9.97 40.87 5.91
N LYS A 234 -11.06 41.30 5.25
CA LYS A 234 -11.44 40.84 3.91
C LYS A 234 -10.33 41.05 2.89
N SER A 235 -9.70 42.23 2.90
CA SER A 235 -8.55 42.52 2.03
C SER A 235 -7.36 41.60 2.31
N THR A 236 -7.07 41.30 3.58
CA THR A 236 -5.99 40.37 3.96
C THR A 236 -6.32 38.94 3.54
N ILE A 237 -7.55 38.48 3.73
CA ILE A 237 -8.03 37.16 3.27
C ILE A 237 -7.89 37.02 1.75
N ASP A 238 -8.15 38.08 0.98
CA ASP A 238 -7.96 38.07 -0.48
C ASP A 238 -6.49 37.82 -0.86
N LYS A 239 -5.55 38.44 -0.13
CA LYS A 239 -4.10 38.24 -0.32
C LYS A 239 -3.67 36.81 0.06
N VAL A 240 -4.18 36.27 1.17
CA VAL A 240 -3.93 34.87 1.58
C VAL A 240 -4.42 33.90 0.50
N ALA A 241 -5.64 34.11 -0.01
CA ALA A 241 -6.22 33.28 -1.05
C ALA A 241 -5.46 33.37 -2.38
N GLU A 242 -4.89 34.53 -2.71
CA GLU A 242 -4.03 34.70 -3.88
C GLU A 242 -2.72 33.90 -3.75
N LEU A 243 -2.09 33.92 -2.57
CA LEU A 243 -0.90 33.08 -2.31
C LEU A 243 -1.23 31.58 -2.39
N ASN A 244 -2.34 31.16 -1.80
CA ASN A 244 -2.75 29.74 -1.78
C ASN A 244 -3.13 29.18 -3.16
N LYS A 245 -3.36 30.03 -4.17
CA LYS A 245 -3.63 29.57 -5.55
C LYS A 245 -2.38 29.12 -6.29
N LYS A 246 -1.19 29.39 -5.76
CA LYS A 246 0.04 28.99 -6.41
C LYS A 246 0.35 27.52 -6.12
N ASP A 247 0.76 26.78 -7.15
CA ASP A 247 1.04 25.35 -7.07
C ASP A 247 2.19 25.00 -6.09
N ASP A 248 3.01 25.99 -5.72
CA ASP A 248 4.14 25.88 -4.80
C ASP A 248 3.81 26.28 -3.34
N VAL A 249 2.56 26.59 -3.02
CA VAL A 249 2.14 27.02 -1.67
C VAL A 249 1.08 26.09 -1.10
N LEU A 250 1.39 25.44 0.02
CA LEU A 250 0.45 24.68 0.83
C LEU A 250 -0.12 25.57 1.95
N GLY A 251 -1.41 25.88 1.86
CA GLY A 251 -2.12 26.62 2.92
C GLY A 251 -2.53 25.75 4.11
N ALA A 252 -2.11 26.16 5.31
CA ALA A 252 -2.57 25.64 6.60
C ALA A 252 -3.57 26.63 7.24
N SER A 253 -4.72 26.11 7.68
CA SER A 253 -5.79 26.84 8.38
C SER A 253 -6.12 26.14 9.70
N ASP A 254 -6.72 26.84 10.66
CA ASP A 254 -6.97 26.32 12.01
C ASP A 254 -7.96 25.15 12.04
N THR A 255 -8.76 24.93 10.99
CA THR A 255 -9.46 23.65 10.79
C THR A 255 -8.44 22.57 10.43
N GLY A 256 -8.19 21.63 11.36
CA GLY A 256 -7.37 20.44 11.11
C GLY A 256 -7.73 19.82 9.76
N SER A 257 -6.71 19.66 8.92
CA SER A 257 -6.72 19.08 7.58
C SER A 257 -8.08 18.62 7.04
N ASP A 258 -8.80 19.53 6.37
CA ASP A 258 -9.70 19.18 5.26
C ASP A 258 -8.87 18.75 4.02
N ASN A 259 -7.72 18.10 4.22
CA ASN A 259 -6.98 17.42 3.15
C ASN A 259 -7.73 16.14 2.77
N GLN A 260 -9.00 16.26 2.36
CA GLN A 260 -9.69 15.23 1.62
C GLN A 260 -9.16 15.10 0.17
N ASP A 261 -8.33 16.04 -0.32
CA ASP A 261 -7.82 15.99 -1.69
C ASP A 261 -6.42 15.37 -1.86
N HIS A 262 -5.71 15.05 -0.76
CA HIS A 262 -4.40 14.39 -0.83
C HIS A 262 -4.18 13.25 0.18
N VAL A 263 -5.23 12.71 0.81
CA VAL A 263 -5.12 11.34 1.36
C VAL A 263 -4.88 10.43 0.17
N ALA A 264 -3.65 9.97 0.01
CA ALA A 264 -3.32 8.94 -0.96
C ALA A 264 -4.35 7.81 -0.80
N ASN A 265 -5.03 7.49 -1.90
CA ASN A 265 -6.13 6.54 -2.01
C ASN A 265 -5.72 5.06 -1.75
N ASN A 266 -4.88 4.81 -0.76
CA ASN A 266 -4.40 3.50 -0.31
C ASN A 266 -4.19 3.56 1.21
N PRO A 267 -4.08 2.42 1.92
CA PRO A 267 -3.68 2.43 3.34
C PRO A 267 -2.49 3.38 3.51
N ALA A 268 -2.70 4.45 4.28
CA ALA A 268 -1.74 5.54 4.38
C ALA A 268 -0.45 4.99 5.00
N GLU A 269 0.64 4.99 4.22
CA GLU A 269 1.99 4.92 4.75
C GLU A 269 2.20 6.21 5.54
N ILE A 270 2.01 6.14 6.86
CA ILE A 270 2.38 7.26 7.76
C ILE A 270 3.85 7.06 8.11
N GLU A 271 4.68 8.02 7.74
CA GLU A 271 6.09 8.11 8.17
C GLU A 271 6.10 8.68 9.60
N LEU A 272 6.48 7.86 10.59
CA LEU A 272 6.68 8.33 11.96
C LEU A 272 8.02 9.08 12.12
N GLU A 273 8.18 9.86 13.18
CA GLU A 273 9.39 10.66 13.53
C GLU A 273 10.71 9.85 13.62
N ASN A 274 10.63 8.53 13.68
CA ASN A 274 11.79 7.62 13.62
C ASN A 274 12.10 7.11 12.19
N GLY A 275 11.30 7.50 11.19
CA GLY A 275 11.34 7.09 9.78
C GLY A 275 10.58 5.79 9.45
N GLU A 276 9.83 5.17 10.37
CA GLU A 276 9.08 3.94 10.05
C GLU A 276 7.88 4.26 9.17
N PHE A 277 7.76 3.56 8.01
CA PHE A 277 6.52 3.53 7.23
C PHE A 277 5.57 2.51 7.88
N LEU A 278 4.45 3.01 8.42
CA LEU A 278 3.42 2.19 9.06
C LEU A 278 2.21 2.02 8.17
N LEU A 279 1.77 0.75 8.02
CA LEU A 279 0.43 0.44 7.55
C LEU A 279 -0.50 0.59 8.76
N VAL A 280 -1.23 1.70 8.86
CA VAL A 280 -2.20 1.89 9.96
C VAL A 280 -3.45 1.05 9.67
N VAL A 281 -3.55 -0.12 10.32
CA VAL A 281 -4.68 -1.06 10.17
C VAL A 281 -5.80 -0.81 11.18
N ASN A 282 -5.67 0.20 12.05
CA ASN A 282 -6.73 0.53 12.99
C ASN A 282 -7.02 2.03 12.93
N VAL A 283 -8.06 2.40 12.17
CA VAL A 283 -8.80 3.63 12.44
C VAL A 283 -9.51 3.37 13.76
N GLY A 284 -8.79 3.59 14.85
CA GLY A 284 -9.32 3.43 16.20
C GLY A 284 -10.50 4.37 16.37
N LEU A 285 -11.71 3.81 16.33
CA LEU A 285 -12.98 4.45 16.69
C LEU A 285 -13.05 4.88 18.16
N GLU A 286 -11.93 4.92 18.89
CA GLU A 286 -11.87 5.33 20.30
C GLU A 286 -11.12 6.65 20.53
N LYS A 287 -10.62 7.32 19.49
CA LYS A 287 -9.98 8.65 19.64
C LYS A 287 -10.36 9.63 18.52
N GLY A 288 -11.49 10.31 18.69
CA GLY A 288 -11.68 11.71 18.27
C GLY A 288 -11.65 12.07 16.77
N GLY A 289 -11.55 11.12 15.84
CA GLY A 289 -11.71 11.44 14.41
C GLY A 289 -13.17 11.70 14.05
N ASP A 290 -13.46 12.80 13.33
CA ASP A 290 -14.81 13.06 12.81
C ASP A 290 -15.13 12.09 11.67
N VAL A 291 -15.81 10.99 12.01
CA VAL A 291 -16.22 9.92 11.09
C VAL A 291 -17.51 10.26 10.34
N SER A 292 -18.11 11.43 10.56
CA SER A 292 -19.45 11.77 10.07
C SER A 292 -19.58 11.82 8.53
N ASN A 293 -18.48 12.10 7.82
CA ASN A 293 -18.44 12.23 6.37
C ASN A 293 -17.83 11.02 5.63
N LEU A 294 -17.36 10.00 6.35
CA LEU A 294 -16.80 8.80 5.73
C LEU A 294 -17.92 7.81 5.39
N LYS A 295 -17.88 7.24 4.19
CA LYS A 295 -18.78 6.14 3.83
C LYS A 295 -18.41 4.91 4.66
N LEU A 296 -19.39 4.38 5.39
CA LEU A 296 -19.26 3.20 6.23
C LEU A 296 -19.84 1.97 5.55
N ALA A 297 -19.39 0.80 5.96
CA ALA A 297 -19.98 -0.47 5.56
C ALA A 297 -21.40 -0.63 6.13
N LYS A 298 -22.09 -1.69 5.71
CA LYS A 298 -23.47 -1.99 6.16
C LYS A 298 -23.61 -2.19 7.66
N ASP A 299 -22.51 -2.47 8.35
CA ASP A 299 -22.45 -2.64 9.79
C ASP A 299 -22.45 -1.31 10.57
N GLY A 300 -22.37 -0.18 9.87
CA GLY A 300 -22.45 1.17 10.43
C GLY A 300 -21.21 1.62 11.22
N HIS A 301 -20.13 0.85 11.22
CA HIS A 301 -18.91 1.21 11.97
C HIS A 301 -17.61 0.95 11.19
N THR A 302 -17.59 0.02 10.23
CA THR A 302 -16.40 -0.22 9.43
C THR A 302 -16.24 0.87 8.36
N VAL A 303 -15.15 1.64 8.40
CA VAL A 303 -14.82 2.63 7.37
C VAL A 303 -14.47 1.93 6.04
N LEU A 304 -15.07 2.36 4.94
CA LEU A 304 -14.74 1.84 3.61
C LEU A 304 -13.43 2.43 3.10
N ILE A 305 -12.45 1.58 2.78
CA ILE A 305 -11.14 2.01 2.26
C ILE A 305 -10.84 1.18 1.01
N PRO A 306 -10.51 1.78 -0.15
CA PRO A 306 -10.64 3.21 -0.45
C PRO A 306 -12.09 3.70 -0.32
N GLN A 307 -12.26 5.01 -0.15
CA GLN A 307 -13.61 5.60 -0.17
C GLN A 307 -14.21 5.45 -1.57
N PRO A 308 -15.41 4.85 -1.71
CA PRO A 308 -16.02 4.68 -3.01
C PRO A 308 -16.51 6.02 -3.55
N SER A 309 -16.31 6.27 -4.84
CA SER A 309 -16.85 7.47 -5.50
C SER A 309 -18.37 7.40 -5.63
N ASP A 310 -19.00 8.49 -6.07
CA ASP A 310 -20.45 8.52 -6.37
C ASP A 310 -20.78 7.96 -7.77
N ASP A 311 -19.77 7.60 -8.57
CA ASP A 311 -19.95 7.00 -9.88
C ASP A 311 -20.44 5.55 -9.76
N PRO A 312 -21.61 5.18 -10.31
CA PRO A 312 -22.09 3.80 -10.32
C PRO A 312 -21.17 2.83 -11.06
N GLN A 313 -20.29 3.33 -11.94
CA GLN A 313 -19.34 2.54 -12.71
C GLN A 313 -18.02 2.31 -11.98
N ASP A 314 -17.82 2.94 -10.81
CA ASP A 314 -16.74 2.60 -9.89
C ASP A 314 -16.91 1.12 -9.45
N PRO A 315 -15.91 0.26 -9.69
CA PRO A 315 -15.99 -1.15 -9.31
C PRO A 315 -16.19 -1.39 -7.82
N LEU A 316 -15.87 -0.44 -6.94
CA LEU A 316 -16.22 -0.53 -5.51
C LEU A 316 -17.73 -0.50 -5.29
N ASN A 317 -18.50 0.13 -6.19
CA ASN A 317 -19.96 0.23 -6.13
C ASN A 317 -20.67 -0.93 -6.85
N TRP A 318 -19.95 -1.83 -7.52
CA TRP A 318 -20.57 -2.95 -8.23
C TRP A 318 -21.32 -3.91 -7.29
N SER A 319 -22.33 -4.59 -7.84
CA SER A 319 -23.04 -5.62 -7.10
C SER A 319 -22.10 -6.75 -6.65
N SER A 320 -22.36 -7.29 -5.46
CA SER A 320 -21.56 -8.39 -4.90
C SER A 320 -21.45 -9.56 -5.89
N PHE A 321 -22.55 -9.90 -6.58
CA PHE A 321 -22.54 -10.94 -7.60
C PHE A 321 -21.51 -10.67 -8.71
N LYS A 322 -21.48 -9.46 -9.27
CA LYS A 322 -20.53 -9.09 -10.34
C LYS A 322 -19.09 -9.17 -9.86
N LYS A 323 -18.78 -8.61 -8.69
CA LYS A 323 -17.43 -8.66 -8.08
C LYS A 323 -16.95 -10.11 -7.90
N HIS A 324 -17.81 -10.97 -7.35
CA HIS A 324 -17.46 -12.36 -7.07
C HIS A 324 -17.38 -13.22 -8.34
N MET A 325 -18.23 -13.00 -9.34
CA MET A 325 -18.09 -13.70 -10.63
C MET A 325 -16.78 -13.33 -11.32
N LEU A 326 -16.39 -12.05 -11.31
CA LEU A 326 -15.10 -11.64 -11.88
C LEU A 326 -13.92 -12.18 -11.07
N LEU A 327 -14.01 -12.21 -9.73
CA LEU A 327 -13.01 -12.87 -8.88
C LEU A 327 -12.88 -14.37 -9.20
N ILE A 328 -13.98 -15.07 -9.46
CA ILE A 328 -13.95 -16.47 -9.89
C ILE A 328 -13.26 -16.61 -11.24
N CYS A 329 -13.52 -15.74 -12.22
CA CYS A 329 -12.80 -15.74 -13.49
C CYS A 329 -11.28 -15.59 -13.29
N VAL A 330 -10.88 -14.62 -12.46
CA VAL A 330 -9.46 -14.37 -12.13
C VAL A 330 -8.84 -15.58 -11.44
N ALA A 331 -9.54 -16.22 -10.49
CA ALA A 331 -9.08 -17.43 -9.83
C ALA A 331 -8.96 -18.64 -10.78
N PHE A 332 -9.90 -18.80 -11.72
CA PHE A 332 -9.80 -19.80 -12.79
C PHE A 332 -8.60 -19.56 -13.72
N GLY A 333 -8.31 -18.29 -14.03
CA GLY A 333 -7.09 -17.90 -14.74
C GLY A 333 -5.82 -18.15 -13.93
N ALA A 334 -5.85 -17.91 -12.62
CA ALA A 334 -4.72 -18.21 -11.74
C ALA A 334 -4.45 -19.73 -11.64
N PHE A 335 -5.52 -20.53 -11.65
CA PHE A 335 -5.41 -21.98 -11.69
C PHE A 335 -4.79 -22.47 -13.00
N ALA A 336 -5.14 -21.87 -14.14
CA ALA A 336 -4.75 -22.34 -15.48
C ALA A 336 -3.23 -22.45 -15.68
N GLY A 337 -2.45 -21.46 -15.22
CA GLY A 337 -0.99 -21.43 -15.40
C GLY A 337 -0.27 -22.67 -14.86
N ASP A 338 -0.35 -22.87 -13.55
CA ASP A 338 0.33 -23.97 -12.88
C ASP A 338 -0.35 -25.32 -13.13
N PHE A 339 -1.68 -25.35 -13.32
CA PHE A 339 -2.40 -26.55 -13.74
C PHE A 339 -1.91 -27.06 -15.09
N GLY A 340 -1.88 -26.19 -16.10
CA GLY A 340 -1.37 -26.52 -17.45
C GLY A 340 0.13 -26.81 -17.45
N SER A 341 0.91 -26.14 -16.59
CA SER A 341 2.31 -26.46 -16.39
C SER A 341 2.51 -27.87 -15.84
N GLY A 342 1.86 -28.20 -14.72
CA GLY A 342 1.93 -29.50 -14.06
C GLY A 342 1.30 -30.65 -14.84
N ALA A 343 0.34 -30.37 -15.72
CA ALA A 343 -0.30 -31.37 -16.58
C ALA A 343 0.69 -32.13 -17.49
N GLY A 344 1.86 -31.54 -17.78
CA GLY A 344 2.94 -32.22 -18.53
C GLY A 344 3.72 -33.27 -17.74
N VAL A 345 3.71 -33.24 -16.40
CA VAL A 345 4.47 -34.19 -15.57
C VAL A 345 4.09 -35.66 -15.80
N PRO A 346 2.80 -36.05 -15.83
CA PRO A 346 2.41 -37.45 -16.08
C PRO A 346 2.64 -37.91 -17.51
N THR A 347 2.88 -36.99 -18.46
CA THR A 347 3.00 -37.33 -19.88
C THR A 347 4.40 -37.79 -20.27
N VAL A 348 5.40 -37.44 -19.47
CA VAL A 348 6.83 -37.61 -19.77
C VAL A 348 7.20 -39.04 -20.16
N LEU A 349 6.76 -40.04 -19.39
CA LEU A 349 7.12 -41.44 -19.66
C LEU A 349 6.50 -41.95 -20.97
N VAL A 350 5.21 -41.71 -21.19
CA VAL A 350 4.50 -42.17 -22.40
C VAL A 350 4.92 -41.39 -23.66
N GLN A 351 5.26 -40.11 -23.53
CA GLN A 351 5.84 -39.31 -24.60
C GLN A 351 7.27 -39.77 -24.95
N GLY A 352 8.06 -40.17 -23.95
CA GLY A 352 9.38 -40.77 -24.17
C GLY A 352 9.29 -42.03 -25.02
N ILE A 353 8.29 -42.87 -24.77
CA ILE A 353 8.00 -44.05 -25.60
C ILE A 353 7.57 -43.64 -27.01
N GLU A 354 6.59 -42.73 -27.16
CA GLU A 354 6.05 -42.31 -28.47
C GLU A 354 7.11 -41.67 -29.36
N TRP A 355 7.96 -40.82 -28.81
CA TRP A 355 8.97 -40.07 -29.57
C TRP A 355 10.37 -40.69 -29.53
N THR A 356 10.52 -41.86 -28.90
CA THR A 356 11.82 -42.56 -28.75
C THR A 356 12.89 -41.66 -28.10
N LEU A 357 12.49 -40.97 -27.02
CA LEU A 357 13.33 -40.06 -26.24
C LEU A 357 13.42 -40.54 -24.79
N THR A 358 14.50 -40.18 -24.09
CA THR A 358 14.59 -40.45 -22.66
C THR A 358 13.58 -39.57 -21.89
N PRO A 359 13.05 -40.05 -20.75
CA PRO A 359 12.17 -39.23 -19.89
C PRO A 359 12.79 -37.88 -19.51
N VAL A 360 14.10 -37.85 -19.28
CA VAL A 360 14.84 -36.62 -18.95
C VAL A 360 14.78 -35.61 -20.08
N VAL A 361 14.97 -36.03 -21.34
CA VAL A 361 14.88 -35.10 -22.50
C VAL A 361 13.46 -34.57 -22.68
N VAL A 362 12.45 -35.43 -22.53
CA VAL A 362 11.05 -35.00 -22.64
C VAL A 362 10.68 -34.00 -21.54
N GLN A 363 11.21 -34.20 -20.33
CA GLN A 363 11.03 -33.31 -19.18
C GLN A 363 11.51 -31.87 -19.44
N TYR A 364 12.47 -31.65 -20.36
CA TYR A 364 12.93 -30.30 -20.71
C TYR A 364 11.79 -29.41 -21.21
N SER A 365 10.76 -29.97 -21.86
CA SER A 365 9.58 -29.20 -22.27
C SER A 365 8.79 -28.64 -21.07
N GLY A 366 8.73 -29.39 -19.97
CA GLY A 366 8.16 -28.95 -18.70
C GLY A 366 9.02 -27.88 -18.05
N ASN A 367 10.33 -28.07 -18.00
CA ASN A 367 11.26 -27.10 -17.41
C ASN A 367 11.17 -25.75 -18.14
N LEU A 368 11.17 -25.75 -19.47
CA LEU A 368 11.04 -24.52 -20.24
C LEU A 368 9.67 -23.85 -20.03
N ASN A 369 8.58 -24.62 -19.95
CA ASN A 369 7.27 -24.07 -19.64
C ASN A 369 7.25 -23.36 -18.27
N VAL A 370 7.84 -23.96 -17.22
CA VAL A 370 7.87 -23.39 -15.86
C VAL A 370 8.57 -22.02 -15.82
N ILE A 371 9.75 -21.86 -16.44
CA ILE A 371 10.42 -20.54 -16.46
C ILE A 371 9.59 -19.50 -17.24
N MET A 372 8.91 -19.91 -18.31
CA MET A 372 8.06 -19.01 -19.08
C MET A 372 6.82 -18.55 -18.29
N CYS A 373 6.31 -19.36 -17.36
CA CYS A 373 5.29 -18.90 -16.41
C CYS A 373 5.80 -17.76 -15.51
N GLY A 374 7.10 -17.67 -15.25
CA GLY A 374 7.72 -16.56 -14.53
C GLY A 374 7.81 -15.32 -15.40
N VAL A 375 8.33 -15.48 -16.62
CA VAL A 375 8.44 -14.40 -17.61
C VAL A 375 7.07 -13.78 -17.91
N SER A 376 6.00 -14.58 -17.86
CA SER A 376 4.62 -14.12 -18.01
C SER A 376 4.29 -12.93 -17.10
N GLY A 377 4.66 -12.97 -15.81
CA GLY A 377 4.40 -11.87 -14.88
C GLY A 377 5.10 -10.58 -15.29
N LEU A 378 6.37 -10.69 -15.70
CA LEU A 378 7.17 -9.54 -16.13
C LEU A 378 6.64 -8.92 -17.43
N LEU A 379 6.04 -9.73 -18.30
CA LEU A 379 5.47 -9.30 -19.58
C LEU A 379 4.06 -8.69 -19.42
N TRP A 380 3.16 -9.41 -18.75
CA TRP A 380 1.73 -9.07 -18.76
C TRP A 380 1.32 -8.11 -17.65
N MET A 381 2.02 -8.11 -16.50
CA MET A 381 1.65 -7.24 -15.40
C MET A 381 1.78 -5.75 -15.77
N PRO A 382 2.87 -5.25 -16.38
CA PRO A 382 2.91 -3.84 -16.79
C PRO A 382 1.82 -3.48 -17.81
N LEU A 383 1.37 -4.45 -18.61
CA LEU A 383 0.33 -4.25 -19.62
C LEU A 383 -1.06 -4.02 -19.01
N ILE A 384 -1.36 -4.53 -17.81
CA ILE A 384 -2.67 -4.25 -17.16
C ILE A 384 -2.83 -2.78 -16.77
N ASN A 385 -1.72 -2.07 -16.57
CA ASN A 385 -1.68 -0.64 -16.30
C ASN A 385 -1.71 0.22 -17.57
N TYR A 386 -1.46 -0.39 -18.73
CA TYR A 386 -1.48 0.27 -20.04
C TYR A 386 -2.78 0.04 -20.81
N TRP A 387 -3.28 -1.20 -20.81
CA TRP A 387 -4.43 -1.66 -21.61
C TRP A 387 -5.65 -1.96 -20.74
N GLY A 388 -5.46 -2.26 -19.45
CA GLY A 388 -6.55 -2.65 -18.55
C GLY A 388 -6.49 -4.12 -18.13
N ARG A 389 -7.27 -4.47 -17.12
CA ARG A 389 -7.15 -5.75 -16.41
C ARG A 389 -7.80 -6.88 -17.20
N THR A 390 -9.04 -6.68 -17.63
CA THR A 390 -9.80 -7.72 -18.33
C THR A 390 -9.33 -7.99 -19.77
N PRO A 391 -8.91 -6.98 -20.59
CA PRO A 391 -8.31 -7.24 -21.90
C PRO A 391 -7.09 -8.14 -21.85
N VAL A 392 -6.19 -7.87 -20.90
CA VAL A 392 -4.95 -8.62 -20.75
C VAL A 392 -5.26 -10.06 -20.33
N LEU A 393 -6.15 -10.27 -19.36
CA LEU A 393 -6.56 -11.62 -18.96
C LEU A 393 -7.26 -12.39 -20.09
N PHE A 394 -8.14 -11.73 -20.85
CA PHE A 394 -8.87 -12.35 -21.95
C PHE A 394 -7.94 -12.79 -23.08
N TRP A 395 -7.13 -11.87 -23.61
CA TRP A 395 -6.27 -12.17 -24.76
C TRP A 395 -5.14 -13.13 -24.43
N SER A 396 -4.56 -13.05 -23.23
CA SER A 396 -3.59 -14.06 -22.77
C SER A 396 -4.23 -15.45 -22.66
N SER A 397 -5.47 -15.55 -22.18
CA SER A 397 -6.21 -16.82 -22.12
C SER A 397 -6.51 -17.38 -23.51
N VAL A 398 -6.90 -16.53 -24.48
CA VAL A 398 -7.11 -16.94 -25.89
C VAL A 398 -5.81 -17.47 -26.51
N MET A 399 -4.71 -16.77 -26.32
CA MET A 399 -3.40 -17.22 -26.79
C MET A 399 -2.99 -18.54 -26.11
N GLY A 400 -3.19 -18.64 -24.80
CA GLY A 400 -2.92 -19.86 -24.03
C GLY A 400 -3.74 -21.05 -24.51
N ALA A 401 -5.02 -20.87 -24.82
CA ALA A 401 -5.87 -21.91 -25.40
C ALA A 401 -5.33 -22.37 -26.76
N PHE A 402 -4.92 -21.43 -27.62
CA PHE A 402 -4.33 -21.75 -28.93
C PHE A 402 -3.03 -22.55 -28.80
N PHE A 403 -2.12 -22.16 -27.91
CA PHE A 403 -0.87 -22.90 -27.70
C PHE A 403 -1.11 -24.27 -27.04
N THR A 404 -2.08 -24.38 -26.13
CA THR A 404 -2.49 -25.66 -25.55
C THR A 404 -3.07 -26.61 -26.59
N LEU A 405 -3.87 -26.08 -27.53
CA LEU A 405 -4.34 -26.84 -28.70
C LEU A 405 -3.16 -27.34 -29.54
N GLY A 406 -2.15 -26.49 -29.74
CA GLY A 406 -0.88 -26.86 -30.35
C GLY A 406 -0.17 -28.01 -29.62
N CYS A 407 -0.12 -28.00 -28.28
CA CYS A 407 0.39 -29.09 -27.47
C CYS A 407 -0.39 -30.40 -27.71
N ALA A 408 -1.72 -30.36 -27.65
CA ALA A 408 -2.58 -31.54 -27.82
C ALA A 408 -2.47 -32.17 -29.23
N LEU A 409 -2.25 -31.34 -30.25
CA LEU A 409 -2.13 -31.75 -31.66
C LEU A 409 -0.68 -31.96 -32.12
N SER A 410 0.30 -31.81 -31.22
CA SER A 410 1.72 -31.89 -31.61
C SER A 410 2.06 -33.26 -32.21
N PRO A 411 2.72 -33.30 -33.39
CA PRO A 411 3.10 -34.55 -34.05
C PRO A 411 4.46 -35.08 -33.58
N ASN A 412 5.31 -34.23 -33.01
CA ASN A 412 6.65 -34.57 -32.57
C ASN A 412 7.08 -33.69 -31.37
N PHE A 413 8.18 -34.10 -30.72
CA PHE A 413 8.70 -33.40 -29.54
C PHE A 413 9.10 -31.94 -29.82
N ALA A 414 9.68 -31.63 -30.98
CA ALA A 414 10.14 -30.26 -31.26
C ALA A 414 8.95 -29.27 -31.33
N THR A 415 7.87 -29.65 -32.00
CA THR A 415 6.62 -28.85 -32.00
C THR A 415 6.05 -28.73 -30.60
N PHE A 416 5.98 -29.85 -29.85
CA PHE A 416 5.46 -29.84 -28.49
C PHE A 416 6.29 -28.93 -27.58
N TYR A 417 7.61 -29.01 -27.64
CA TYR A 417 8.55 -28.18 -26.88
C TYR A 417 8.34 -26.68 -27.16
N GLY A 418 8.18 -26.29 -28.42
CA GLY A 418 7.87 -24.90 -28.80
C GLY A 418 6.50 -24.44 -28.28
N MET A 419 5.45 -25.26 -28.45
CA MET A 419 4.10 -24.92 -27.99
C MET A 419 4.03 -24.80 -26.47
N ARG A 420 4.71 -25.69 -25.74
CA ARG A 420 4.83 -25.65 -24.27
C ARG A 420 5.48 -24.37 -23.78
N THR A 421 6.46 -23.84 -24.51
CA THR A 421 7.11 -22.56 -24.18
C THR A 421 6.12 -21.40 -24.26
N LEU A 422 5.35 -21.34 -25.34
CA LEU A 422 4.36 -20.28 -25.60
C LEU A 422 3.11 -20.40 -24.71
N GLU A 423 2.73 -21.63 -24.35
CA GLU A 423 1.70 -21.90 -23.34
C GLU A 423 2.10 -21.31 -21.98
N GLY A 424 3.35 -21.53 -21.54
CA GLY A 424 3.83 -21.07 -20.24
C GLY A 424 3.76 -19.55 -20.08
N VAL A 425 4.16 -18.79 -21.11
CA VAL A 425 4.14 -17.31 -21.05
C VAL A 425 2.73 -16.72 -21.04
N THR A 426 1.72 -17.47 -21.49
CA THR A 426 0.35 -16.97 -21.69
C THR A 426 -0.65 -17.42 -20.64
N GLN A 427 -0.48 -18.59 -20.02
CA GLN A 427 -1.47 -19.16 -19.09
C GLN A 427 -1.35 -18.64 -17.65
N SER A 428 -0.18 -18.19 -17.20
CA SER A 428 0.05 -17.74 -15.81
C SER A 428 -0.38 -16.31 -15.51
N VAL A 429 -1.09 -15.64 -16.43
CA VAL A 429 -1.47 -14.23 -16.29
C VAL A 429 -2.40 -14.01 -15.09
N GLY A 430 -3.39 -14.89 -14.87
CA GLY A 430 -4.30 -14.76 -13.72
C GLY A 430 -3.60 -14.88 -12.35
N GLN A 431 -2.44 -15.53 -12.30
CA GLN A 431 -1.60 -15.64 -11.08
C GLN A 431 -0.84 -14.37 -10.79
N THR A 432 -0.52 -13.58 -11.80
CA THR A 432 0.36 -12.41 -11.65
C THR A 432 -0.45 -11.14 -11.46
N ILE A 433 -1.62 -11.03 -12.10
CA ILE A 433 -2.45 -9.81 -12.06
C ILE A 433 -3.61 -9.88 -11.07
N GLY A 434 -3.83 -11.02 -10.41
CA GLY A 434 -5.02 -11.25 -9.57
C GLY A 434 -5.15 -10.28 -8.40
N LEU A 435 -4.04 -9.85 -7.81
CA LEU A 435 -4.04 -8.85 -6.73
C LEU A 435 -4.59 -7.49 -7.20
N ALA A 436 -4.24 -7.05 -8.40
CA ALA A 436 -4.74 -5.79 -8.96
C ALA A 436 -6.27 -5.82 -9.14
N PHE A 437 -6.83 -6.96 -9.57
CA PHE A 437 -8.29 -7.14 -9.65
C PHE A 437 -8.97 -7.05 -8.27
N ILE A 438 -8.36 -7.65 -7.25
CA ILE A 438 -8.93 -7.65 -5.89
C ILE A 438 -8.94 -6.22 -5.33
N GLU A 439 -7.83 -5.49 -5.46
CA GLU A 439 -7.71 -4.12 -4.98
C GLU A 439 -8.65 -3.14 -5.68
N ASP A 440 -8.87 -3.32 -6.98
CA ASP A 440 -9.74 -2.43 -7.75
C ASP A 440 -11.24 -2.61 -7.40
N MET A 441 -11.64 -3.79 -6.91
CA MET A 441 -13.06 -4.17 -6.70
C MET A 441 -13.51 -4.25 -5.24
N PHE A 442 -12.63 -4.61 -4.32
CA PHE A 442 -12.99 -4.89 -2.93
C PHE A 442 -12.40 -3.85 -1.98
N PHE A 443 -13.03 -3.66 -0.83
CA PHE A 443 -12.52 -2.79 0.21
C PHE A 443 -11.40 -3.48 1.01
N PHE A 444 -10.53 -2.70 1.62
CA PHE A 444 -9.36 -3.14 2.38
C PHE A 444 -9.70 -4.19 3.45
N HIS A 445 -10.79 -3.99 4.21
CA HIS A 445 -11.24 -4.96 5.21
C HIS A 445 -11.69 -6.31 4.61
N GLU A 446 -12.01 -6.35 3.31
CA GLU A 446 -12.32 -7.58 2.58
C GLU A 446 -11.09 -8.22 1.94
N HIS A 447 -10.01 -7.46 1.67
CA HIS A 447 -8.86 -7.88 0.87
C HIS A 447 -8.24 -9.17 1.38
N ALA A 448 -7.92 -9.26 2.67
CA ALA A 448 -7.29 -10.44 3.26
C ALA A 448 -8.05 -11.74 2.91
N ARG A 449 -9.38 -11.71 3.02
CA ARG A 449 -10.23 -12.87 2.69
C ARG A 449 -10.22 -13.18 1.20
N LYS A 450 -10.31 -12.17 0.33
CA LYS A 450 -10.35 -12.40 -1.13
C LYS A 450 -9.00 -12.87 -1.66
N ILE A 451 -7.92 -12.29 -1.14
CA ILE A 451 -6.54 -12.70 -1.43
C ILE A 451 -6.33 -14.15 -1.02
N GLY A 452 -6.73 -14.53 0.20
CA GLY A 452 -6.64 -15.92 0.67
C GLY A 452 -7.34 -16.92 -0.26
N ILE A 453 -8.59 -16.65 -0.67
CA ILE A 453 -9.34 -17.53 -1.60
C ILE A 453 -8.60 -17.68 -2.94
N TRP A 454 -8.19 -16.57 -3.55
CA TRP A 454 -7.46 -16.59 -4.82
C TRP A 454 -6.12 -17.30 -4.69
N TYR A 455 -5.37 -17.03 -3.62
CA TYR A 455 -4.04 -17.59 -3.38
C TYR A 455 -4.07 -19.08 -3.08
N ALA A 456 -5.06 -19.57 -2.34
CA ALA A 456 -5.26 -21.00 -2.09
C ALA A 456 -5.53 -21.79 -3.38
N ILE A 457 -6.37 -21.25 -4.27
CA ILE A 457 -6.63 -21.83 -5.61
C ILE A 457 -5.36 -21.85 -6.44
N TYR A 458 -4.57 -20.79 -6.37
CA TYR A 458 -3.29 -20.67 -7.05
C TYR A 458 -2.28 -21.72 -6.56
N ILE A 459 -2.03 -21.86 -5.24
CA ILE A 459 -1.01 -22.79 -4.73
C ILE A 459 -1.39 -24.26 -4.87
N ILE A 460 -2.68 -24.60 -4.88
CA ILE A 460 -3.11 -25.99 -5.04
C ILE A 460 -3.06 -26.46 -6.52
N SER A 461 -3.17 -25.53 -7.47
CA SER A 461 -3.23 -25.83 -8.91
C SER A 461 -2.08 -26.66 -9.50
N PRO A 462 -0.79 -26.51 -9.14
CA PRO A 462 0.30 -27.31 -9.73
C PRO A 462 0.23 -28.81 -9.42
N PHE A 463 -0.58 -29.21 -8.43
CA PHE A 463 -0.78 -30.62 -8.05
C PHE A 463 -1.99 -31.23 -8.75
N TRP A 464 -2.95 -30.40 -9.18
CA TRP A 464 -4.13 -30.86 -9.93
C TRP A 464 -3.79 -31.39 -11.33
N GLY A 465 -2.85 -30.75 -12.02
CA GLY A 465 -2.41 -31.20 -13.35
C GLY A 465 -1.89 -32.64 -13.32
N PRO A 466 -0.87 -32.95 -12.50
CA PRO A 466 -0.37 -34.30 -12.35
C PRO A 466 -1.37 -35.27 -11.75
N PHE A 467 -2.21 -34.85 -10.79
CA PHE A 467 -3.24 -35.69 -10.20
C PHE A 467 -4.20 -36.22 -11.29
N CYS A 468 -4.87 -35.33 -12.01
CA CYS A 468 -5.79 -35.71 -13.08
C CYS A 468 -5.06 -36.45 -14.20
N GLY A 469 -3.91 -35.93 -14.64
CA GLY A 469 -3.17 -36.48 -15.76
C GLY A 469 -2.65 -37.90 -15.51
N ASN A 470 -2.22 -38.23 -14.29
CA ASN A 470 -1.79 -39.59 -13.93
C ASN A 470 -2.93 -40.62 -14.01
N PHE A 471 -4.14 -40.27 -13.57
CA PHE A 471 -5.31 -41.14 -13.71
C PHE A 471 -5.72 -41.33 -15.17
N MET A 472 -5.64 -40.26 -15.97
CA MET A 472 -5.93 -40.29 -17.40
C MET A 472 -4.91 -41.15 -18.15
N VAL A 473 -3.61 -40.91 -17.97
CA VAL A 473 -2.53 -41.72 -18.56
C VAL A 473 -2.64 -43.17 -18.11
N GLY A 474 -2.88 -43.42 -16.83
CA GLY A 474 -3.01 -44.77 -16.29
C GLY A 474 -4.25 -45.55 -16.77
N THR A 475 -5.25 -44.87 -17.33
CA THR A 475 -6.49 -45.51 -17.82
C THR A 475 -6.54 -45.58 -19.34
N MET A 476 -6.07 -44.52 -20.02
CA MET A 476 -6.16 -44.37 -21.47
C MET A 476 -4.87 -44.78 -22.18
N GLY A 477 -3.74 -44.89 -21.46
CA GLY A 477 -2.44 -45.27 -22.02
C GLY A 477 -1.80 -44.23 -22.94
N THR A 478 -2.36 -43.02 -23.03
CA THR A 478 -1.88 -41.94 -23.91
C THR A 478 -1.90 -40.59 -23.18
N TRP A 479 -1.06 -39.65 -23.62
CA TRP A 479 -0.90 -38.33 -23.00
C TRP A 479 -1.82 -37.25 -23.57
N ARG A 480 -2.28 -37.37 -24.83
CA ARG A 480 -3.05 -36.31 -25.51
C ARG A 480 -4.32 -35.88 -24.75
N PRO A 481 -5.10 -36.79 -24.14
CA PRO A 481 -6.28 -36.40 -23.35
C PRO A 481 -5.97 -35.42 -22.22
N VAL A 482 -4.76 -35.48 -21.64
CA VAL A 482 -4.35 -34.56 -20.58
C VAL A 482 -4.30 -33.12 -21.07
N PHE A 483 -3.78 -32.87 -22.28
CA PHE A 483 -3.77 -31.52 -22.87
C PHE A 483 -5.14 -31.09 -23.40
N TRP A 484 -6.00 -32.03 -23.79
CA TRP A 484 -7.40 -31.70 -24.09
C TRP A 484 -8.16 -31.21 -22.85
N LEU A 485 -7.83 -31.71 -21.66
CA LEU A 485 -8.39 -31.20 -20.40
C LEU A 485 -7.91 -29.77 -20.12
N VAL A 486 -6.61 -29.48 -20.29
CA VAL A 486 -6.07 -28.11 -20.16
C VAL A 486 -6.69 -27.15 -21.19
N PHE A 487 -6.90 -27.64 -22.41
CA PHE A 487 -7.57 -26.86 -23.46
C PHE A 487 -9.03 -26.56 -23.07
N ALA A 488 -9.78 -27.55 -22.60
CA ALA A 488 -11.14 -27.38 -22.15
C ALA A 488 -11.25 -26.36 -20.99
N TRP A 489 -10.30 -26.40 -20.05
CA TRP A 489 -10.21 -25.40 -18.97
C TRP A 489 -10.02 -23.98 -19.51
N SER A 490 -9.11 -23.81 -20.47
CA SER A 490 -8.82 -22.53 -21.12
C SER A 490 -10.03 -21.98 -21.87
N ILE A 491 -10.75 -22.82 -22.61
CA ILE A 491 -11.98 -22.44 -23.30
C ILE A 491 -13.07 -22.05 -22.29
N PHE A 492 -13.21 -22.81 -21.20
CA PHE A 492 -14.17 -22.49 -20.15
C PHE A 492 -13.91 -21.10 -19.53
N LEU A 493 -12.65 -20.78 -19.24
CA LEU A 493 -12.26 -19.44 -18.76
C LEU A 493 -12.61 -18.34 -19.78
N ILE A 494 -12.34 -18.55 -21.07
CA ILE A 494 -12.70 -17.60 -22.13
C ILE A 494 -14.22 -17.37 -22.17
N CYS A 495 -15.01 -18.44 -22.09
CA CYS A 495 -16.47 -18.34 -22.02
C CYS A 495 -16.92 -17.56 -20.78
N MET A 496 -16.34 -17.83 -19.62
CA MET A 496 -16.63 -17.08 -18.39
C MET A 496 -16.31 -15.58 -18.54
N MET A 497 -15.18 -15.24 -19.16
CA MET A 497 -14.80 -13.85 -19.42
C MET A 497 -15.74 -13.15 -20.41
N ILE A 498 -16.26 -13.86 -21.42
CA ILE A 498 -17.27 -13.30 -22.34
C ILE A 498 -18.58 -12.99 -21.61
N VAL A 499 -19.00 -13.88 -20.70
CA VAL A 499 -20.29 -13.75 -19.99
C VAL A 499 -20.22 -12.75 -18.84
N PHE A 500 -19.15 -12.79 -18.03
CA PHE A 500 -19.06 -12.05 -16.77
C PHE A 500 -18.01 -10.93 -16.76
N GLY A 501 -17.15 -10.85 -17.78
CA GLY A 501 -16.06 -9.90 -17.83
C GLY A 501 -16.53 -8.46 -17.92
N ASP A 502 -15.93 -7.60 -17.10
CA ASP A 502 -16.01 -6.15 -17.23
C ASP A 502 -14.74 -5.49 -16.68
N GLU A 503 -14.30 -4.38 -17.27
CA GLU A 503 -13.06 -3.71 -16.87
C GLU A 503 -13.18 -3.10 -15.47
N CYS A 504 -12.37 -3.61 -14.54
CA CYS A 504 -12.37 -3.18 -13.15
C CYS A 504 -11.38 -2.05 -12.87
N TYR A 505 -10.46 -1.67 -13.76
CA TYR A 505 -9.63 -0.52 -13.47
C TYR A 505 -10.48 0.74 -13.31
N TYR A 506 -10.24 1.54 -12.28
CA TYR A 506 -10.86 2.85 -12.12
C TYR A 506 -9.89 3.81 -11.42
N ASN A 507 -9.42 4.83 -12.14
CA ASN A 507 -8.47 5.79 -11.59
C ASN A 507 -9.19 6.85 -10.75
N ARG A 508 -9.26 6.64 -9.43
CA ARG A 508 -9.95 7.54 -8.48
C ARG A 508 -9.25 8.88 -8.24
N SER A 509 -8.05 9.08 -8.79
CA SER A 509 -7.35 10.37 -8.73
C SER A 509 -7.95 11.41 -9.68
N PHE A 510 -8.77 10.98 -10.65
CA PHE A 510 -9.46 11.87 -11.58
C PHE A 510 -10.82 12.31 -11.01
N LYS A 511 -11.11 13.61 -11.09
CA LYS A 511 -12.43 14.17 -10.76
C LYS A 511 -13.53 13.49 -11.57
N PRO A 512 -14.76 13.32 -11.03
CA PRO A 512 -15.86 12.65 -11.73
C PRO A 512 -16.11 13.14 -13.16
N ASP A 513 -16.04 14.46 -13.39
CA ASP A 513 -16.27 15.06 -14.71
C ASP A 513 -15.20 14.70 -15.77
N HIS A 514 -14.02 14.27 -15.32
CA HIS A 514 -12.91 13.87 -16.18
C HIS A 514 -12.78 12.34 -16.31
N GLN A 515 -13.68 11.58 -15.68
CA GLN A 515 -13.72 10.13 -15.85
C GLN A 515 -14.18 9.79 -17.28
N PRO A 516 -13.54 8.81 -17.93
CA PRO A 516 -13.97 8.36 -19.25
C PRO A 516 -15.37 7.74 -19.16
N LYS A 517 -16.27 8.15 -20.06
CA LYS A 517 -17.66 7.69 -20.06
C LYS A 517 -17.74 6.17 -20.24
N ARG A 518 -18.41 5.50 -19.30
CA ARG A 518 -18.64 4.05 -19.28
C ARG A 518 -20.13 3.77 -19.40
N GLU A 519 -20.55 3.42 -20.61
CA GLU A 519 -21.93 2.96 -20.86
C GLU A 519 -22.16 1.59 -20.19
N SER A 520 -23.34 1.41 -19.61
CA SER A 520 -23.78 0.16 -19.02
C SER A 520 -24.38 -0.77 -20.07
N GLY A 521 -24.31 -2.08 -19.82
CA GLY A 521 -24.92 -3.10 -20.66
C GLY A 521 -23.91 -4.12 -21.18
N TYR A 522 -24.40 -5.31 -21.51
CA TYR A 522 -23.58 -6.47 -21.85
C TYR A 522 -22.58 -6.20 -22.99
N ILE A 523 -23.02 -5.57 -24.08
CA ILE A 523 -22.15 -5.28 -25.24
C ILE A 523 -21.02 -4.31 -24.86
N HIS A 524 -21.27 -3.36 -23.97
CA HIS A 524 -20.26 -2.42 -23.49
C HIS A 524 -19.27 -3.10 -22.54
N ASN A 525 -19.75 -3.98 -21.66
CA ASN A 525 -18.90 -4.81 -20.80
C ASN A 525 -17.98 -5.71 -21.65
N LEU A 526 -18.53 -6.36 -22.69
CA LEU A 526 -17.76 -7.18 -23.62
C LEU A 526 -16.75 -6.33 -24.40
N SER A 527 -17.15 -5.16 -24.89
CA SER A 527 -16.25 -4.20 -25.56
C SER A 527 -15.07 -3.80 -24.67
N ARG A 528 -15.29 -3.60 -23.37
CA ARG A 528 -14.22 -3.34 -22.38
C ARG A 528 -13.38 -4.57 -22.10
N THR A 529 -13.96 -5.75 -22.01
CA THR A 529 -13.23 -7.02 -21.85
C THR A 529 -12.36 -7.36 -23.05
N LEU A 530 -12.80 -7.02 -24.27
CA LEU A 530 -12.00 -7.22 -25.48
C LEU A 530 -10.94 -6.14 -25.70
N GLY A 531 -10.99 -5.03 -24.95
CA GLY A 531 -10.08 -3.89 -25.12
C GLY A 531 -10.50 -2.87 -26.17
N ILE A 532 -11.66 -3.05 -26.83
CA ILE A 532 -12.15 -2.18 -27.92
C ILE A 532 -12.46 -0.78 -27.38
N TRP A 533 -13.07 -0.70 -26.19
CA TRP A 533 -13.40 0.58 -25.56
C TRP A 533 -12.15 1.38 -25.20
N GLN A 534 -11.10 0.72 -24.69
CA GLN A 534 -9.84 1.34 -24.27
C GLN A 534 -9.08 1.94 -25.44
N VAL A 535 -9.15 1.32 -26.63
CA VAL A 535 -8.58 1.85 -27.87
C VAL A 535 -9.36 3.08 -28.36
N LYS A 536 -10.70 3.02 -28.31
CA LYS A 536 -11.56 4.12 -28.81
C LYS A 536 -11.62 5.33 -27.89
N ASN A 537 -11.59 5.10 -26.58
CA ASN A 537 -11.83 6.12 -25.56
C ASN A 537 -10.61 6.23 -24.64
N ARG A 538 -9.42 6.47 -25.20
CA ARG A 538 -8.19 6.64 -24.42
C ARG A 538 -7.97 8.11 -24.03
N PRO A 539 -8.51 8.60 -22.90
CA PRO A 539 -8.20 9.95 -22.46
C PRO A 539 -6.70 10.10 -22.16
N PRO A 540 -6.12 11.29 -22.42
CA PRO A 540 -4.74 11.58 -22.05
C PRO A 540 -4.50 11.34 -20.55
N LYS A 541 -3.39 10.70 -20.20
CA LYS A 541 -2.91 10.48 -18.82
C LYS A 541 -3.76 9.58 -17.89
N TYR A 542 -4.87 9.02 -18.34
CA TYR A 542 -5.67 8.10 -17.49
C TYR A 542 -5.00 6.74 -17.27
N TRP A 543 -4.28 6.29 -18.30
CA TRP A 543 -3.49 5.07 -18.30
C TRP A 543 -2.01 5.43 -18.38
N GLY A 544 -1.16 4.59 -17.78
CA GLY A 544 0.28 4.73 -17.87
C GLY A 544 0.77 4.58 -19.32
N THR A 545 1.93 5.17 -19.60
CA THR A 545 2.67 4.85 -20.84
C THR A 545 3.45 3.55 -20.64
N LEU A 546 3.71 2.80 -21.71
CA LEU A 546 4.47 1.54 -21.61
C LEU A 546 5.80 1.74 -20.86
N LEU A 547 6.54 2.80 -21.19
CA LEU A 547 7.81 3.10 -20.53
C LEU A 547 7.65 3.32 -19.02
N LYS A 548 6.58 3.98 -18.58
CA LYS A 548 6.30 4.18 -17.15
C LYS A 548 5.85 2.90 -16.47
N CYS A 549 4.99 2.10 -17.10
CA CYS A 549 4.50 0.84 -16.52
C CYS A 549 5.65 -0.16 -16.31
N TYR A 550 6.51 -0.35 -17.32
CA TYR A 550 7.69 -1.21 -17.18
C TYR A 550 8.76 -0.57 -16.28
N GLY A 551 8.91 0.75 -16.32
CA GLY A 551 9.80 1.49 -15.42
C GLY A 551 9.44 1.29 -13.96
N ARG A 552 8.14 1.27 -13.62
CA ARG A 552 7.66 1.03 -12.25
C ARG A 552 7.99 -0.37 -11.74
N LEU A 553 7.82 -1.40 -12.59
CA LEU A 553 8.23 -2.77 -12.27
C LEU A 553 9.75 -2.83 -12.02
N GLY A 554 10.54 -2.17 -12.87
CA GLY A 554 11.99 -2.07 -12.71
C GLY A 554 12.40 -1.31 -11.44
N GLU A 555 11.71 -0.23 -11.12
CA GLU A 555 11.94 0.54 -9.88
C GLU A 555 11.71 -0.34 -8.65
N LEU A 556 10.60 -1.09 -8.62
CA LEU A 556 10.29 -2.00 -7.51
C LEU A 556 11.34 -3.12 -7.38
N LEU A 557 11.77 -3.71 -8.48
CA LEU A 557 12.82 -4.74 -8.48
C LEU A 557 14.12 -4.21 -7.84
N LEU A 558 14.44 -2.94 -8.05
CA LEU A 558 15.65 -2.30 -7.51
C LEU A 558 15.49 -1.85 -6.05
N LYS A 559 14.28 -1.93 -5.47
CA LYS A 559 14.09 -1.66 -4.04
C LYS A 559 14.78 -2.76 -3.22
N PRO A 560 15.69 -2.44 -2.28
CA PRO A 560 16.59 -3.42 -1.65
C PRO A 560 15.90 -4.59 -0.94
N VAL A 561 14.70 -4.37 -0.39
CA VAL A 561 13.90 -5.42 0.25
C VAL A 561 13.44 -6.47 -0.77
N MET A 562 13.15 -6.08 -2.01
CA MET A 562 12.57 -6.96 -3.02
C MET A 562 13.54 -8.07 -3.47
N PRO A 563 14.78 -7.80 -3.92
CA PRO A 563 15.72 -8.86 -4.30
C PRO A 563 16.02 -9.85 -3.17
N VAL A 564 16.12 -9.38 -1.92
CA VAL A 564 16.38 -10.28 -0.76
C VAL A 564 15.18 -11.17 -0.50
N THR A 565 13.96 -10.61 -0.55
CA THR A 565 12.71 -11.37 -0.40
C THR A 565 12.52 -12.37 -1.54
N MET A 566 12.80 -11.95 -2.77
CA MET A 566 12.76 -12.80 -3.96
C MET A 566 13.77 -13.95 -3.86
N LEU A 567 15.02 -13.68 -3.47
CA LEU A 567 16.05 -14.70 -3.33
C LEU A 567 15.68 -15.72 -2.25
N PHE A 568 15.19 -15.25 -1.10
CA PHE A 568 14.68 -16.11 -0.04
C PHE A 568 13.58 -17.04 -0.55
N TYR A 569 12.57 -16.47 -1.23
CA TYR A 569 11.45 -17.24 -1.74
C TYR A 569 11.85 -18.23 -2.83
N ALA A 570 12.77 -17.81 -3.71
CA ALA A 570 13.33 -18.64 -4.78
C ALA A 570 13.99 -19.90 -4.22
N ILE A 571 14.87 -19.78 -3.23
CA ILE A 571 15.59 -20.92 -2.63
C ILE A 571 14.62 -21.96 -2.04
N LEU A 572 13.54 -21.50 -1.42
CA LEU A 572 12.60 -22.40 -0.74
C LEU A 572 11.64 -23.08 -1.71
N PHE A 573 11.12 -22.33 -2.68
CA PHE A 573 10.10 -22.85 -3.57
C PHE A 573 10.69 -23.75 -4.66
N MET A 574 11.98 -23.61 -5.00
CA MET A 574 12.59 -24.39 -6.08
C MET A 574 12.47 -25.90 -5.88
N TRP A 575 12.59 -26.38 -4.64
CA TRP A 575 12.49 -27.80 -4.32
C TRP A 575 11.06 -28.32 -4.42
N SER A 576 10.04 -27.47 -4.17
CA SER A 576 8.63 -27.84 -4.39
C SER A 576 8.38 -28.11 -5.86
N VAL A 577 8.84 -27.20 -6.72
CA VAL A 577 8.77 -27.37 -8.18
C VAL A 577 9.54 -28.61 -8.60
N GLY A 578 10.78 -28.77 -8.11
CA GLY A 578 11.64 -29.91 -8.39
C GLY A 578 11.00 -31.26 -8.08
N ILE A 579 10.49 -31.45 -6.86
CA ILE A 579 9.80 -32.68 -6.47
C ILE A 579 8.58 -32.91 -7.36
N ASN A 580 7.79 -31.86 -7.64
CA ASN A 580 6.60 -32.00 -8.46
C ASN A 580 6.93 -32.42 -9.90
N ILE A 581 7.88 -31.74 -10.57
CA ILE A 581 8.20 -32.01 -11.97
C ILE A 581 8.92 -33.36 -12.17
N THR A 582 9.65 -33.83 -11.17
CA THR A 582 10.37 -35.11 -11.25
C THR A 582 9.60 -36.30 -10.68
N SER A 583 8.41 -36.09 -10.09
CA SER A 583 7.64 -37.12 -9.39
C SER A 583 7.35 -38.36 -10.26
N SER A 584 6.92 -38.18 -11.51
CA SER A 584 6.66 -39.28 -12.45
C SER A 584 7.92 -40.10 -12.73
N ILE A 585 9.07 -39.44 -12.80
CA ILE A 585 10.35 -40.11 -13.04
C ILE A 585 10.78 -40.84 -11.77
N LEU A 586 10.86 -40.15 -10.63
CA LEU A 586 11.28 -40.70 -9.34
C LEU A 586 10.40 -41.87 -8.89
N LEU A 587 9.08 -41.72 -9.02
CA LEU A 587 8.13 -42.71 -8.51
C LEU A 587 7.77 -43.77 -9.56
N GLY A 588 7.65 -43.39 -10.83
CA GLY A 588 7.15 -44.27 -11.89
C GLY A 588 8.21 -45.13 -12.56
N THR A 589 9.49 -44.73 -12.52
CA THR A 589 10.59 -45.51 -13.13
C THR A 589 10.76 -46.84 -12.39
N PRO A 590 11.01 -47.97 -13.08
CA PRO A 590 11.20 -49.27 -12.43
C PRO A 590 12.30 -49.28 -11.37
N ILE A 591 12.15 -50.13 -10.35
CA ILE A 591 13.11 -50.25 -9.24
C ILE A 591 14.52 -50.56 -9.74
N ILE A 592 14.64 -51.44 -10.74
CA ILE A 592 15.93 -51.80 -11.36
C ILE A 592 16.64 -50.61 -12.03
N ALA A 593 15.90 -49.55 -12.37
CA ALA A 593 16.40 -48.33 -12.98
C ALA A 593 16.46 -47.15 -11.97
N GLY A 594 16.34 -47.44 -10.67
CA GLY A 594 16.50 -46.47 -9.59
C GLY A 594 15.25 -45.69 -9.20
N GLY A 595 14.05 -46.07 -9.66
CA GLY A 595 12.78 -45.47 -9.21
C GLY A 595 11.99 -46.35 -8.23
N TYR A 596 10.73 -46.01 -7.97
CA TYR A 596 9.84 -46.80 -7.09
C TYR A 596 8.96 -47.83 -7.81
N GLY A 597 8.92 -47.82 -9.15
CA GLY A 597 8.13 -48.74 -9.95
C GLY A 597 6.61 -48.57 -9.82
N PHE A 598 6.15 -47.37 -9.45
CA PHE A 598 4.72 -47.10 -9.30
C PHE A 598 4.03 -47.02 -10.66
N SER A 599 2.83 -47.58 -10.75
CA SER A 599 1.95 -47.31 -11.89
C SER A 599 1.55 -45.83 -11.91
N ALA A 600 1.16 -45.30 -13.08
CA ALA A 600 0.65 -43.92 -13.18
C ALA A 600 -0.49 -43.66 -12.19
N LYS A 601 -1.43 -44.61 -12.00
CA LYS A 601 -2.49 -44.48 -11.00
C LYS A 601 -1.95 -44.37 -9.57
N ALA A 602 -0.93 -45.16 -9.21
CA ALA A 602 -0.29 -45.09 -7.91
C ALA A 602 0.42 -43.74 -7.70
N VAL A 603 1.11 -43.21 -8.71
CA VAL A 603 1.66 -41.84 -8.67
C VAL A 603 0.55 -40.80 -8.51
N GLY A 604 -0.59 -40.97 -9.20
CA GLY A 604 -1.77 -40.13 -9.03
C GLY A 604 -2.29 -40.09 -7.59
N TYR A 605 -2.33 -41.23 -6.90
CA TYR A 605 -2.69 -41.27 -5.46
C TYR A 605 -1.70 -40.54 -4.56
N MET A 606 -0.41 -40.51 -4.90
CA MET A 606 0.59 -39.79 -4.09
C MET A 606 0.33 -38.28 -4.05
N TYR A 607 -0.33 -37.71 -5.06
CA TYR A 607 -0.71 -36.30 -5.12
C TYR A 607 -1.81 -35.87 -4.13
N PHE A 608 -2.49 -36.79 -3.45
CA PHE A 608 -3.29 -36.43 -2.28
C PHE A 608 -2.44 -35.82 -1.16
N THR A 609 -1.17 -36.18 -1.09
CA THR A 609 -0.21 -35.67 -0.10
C THR A 609 -0.10 -34.15 -0.12
N PRO A 610 0.33 -33.50 -1.23
CA PRO A 610 0.41 -32.05 -1.29
C PRO A 610 -0.96 -31.37 -1.14
N PHE A 611 -2.07 -31.96 -1.62
CA PHE A 611 -3.41 -31.38 -1.41
C PHE A 611 -3.76 -31.25 0.07
N VAL A 612 -3.65 -32.34 0.82
CA VAL A 612 -3.95 -32.34 2.26
C VAL A 612 -3.01 -31.39 2.99
N ALA A 613 -1.71 -31.41 2.66
CA ALA A 613 -0.72 -30.54 3.28
C ALA A 613 -0.99 -29.04 3.03
N ILE A 614 -1.38 -28.64 1.82
CA ILE A 614 -1.71 -27.25 1.47
C ILE A 614 -2.97 -26.79 2.20
N ILE A 615 -4.01 -27.62 2.25
CA ILE A 615 -5.25 -27.27 2.95
C ILE A 615 -4.99 -27.06 4.44
N ILE A 616 -4.21 -27.95 5.07
CA ILE A 616 -3.82 -27.81 6.48
C ILE A 616 -2.93 -26.59 6.67
N GLY A 617 -1.98 -26.35 5.76
CA GLY A 617 -1.07 -25.21 5.79
C GLY A 617 -1.78 -23.87 5.64
N GLU A 618 -2.77 -23.79 4.75
CA GLU A 618 -3.59 -22.59 4.57
C GLU A 618 -4.47 -22.32 5.79
N PHE A 619 -5.16 -23.35 6.30
CA PHE A 619 -5.98 -23.21 7.50
C PHE A 619 -5.12 -22.73 8.69
N PHE A 620 -3.96 -23.35 8.91
CA PHE A 620 -3.03 -22.92 9.95
C PHE A 620 -2.51 -21.49 9.70
N GLY A 621 -2.01 -21.23 8.49
CA GLY A 621 -1.39 -19.96 8.11
C GLY A 621 -2.36 -18.78 8.20
N HIS A 622 -3.63 -18.98 7.85
CA HIS A 622 -4.68 -17.98 7.96
C HIS A 622 -4.81 -17.46 9.40
N TYR A 623 -5.08 -18.36 10.36
CA TYR A 623 -5.23 -17.96 11.75
C TYR A 623 -3.93 -17.52 12.40
N PHE A 624 -2.81 -18.17 12.06
CA PHE A 624 -1.53 -17.89 12.71
C PHE A 624 -0.94 -16.53 12.29
N ASN A 625 -1.00 -16.18 11.00
CA ASN A 625 -0.53 -14.88 10.51
C ASN A 625 -1.36 -13.72 11.07
N ASP A 626 -2.68 -13.89 11.16
CA ASP A 626 -3.54 -12.89 11.76
C ASP A 626 -3.30 -12.79 13.27
N TRP A 627 -3.10 -13.92 13.95
CA TRP A 627 -2.79 -13.94 15.38
C TRP A 627 -1.48 -13.21 15.69
N ILE A 628 -0.40 -13.46 14.94
CA ILE A 628 0.90 -12.83 15.20
C ILE A 628 0.86 -11.32 14.94
N ALA A 629 0.19 -10.89 13.86
CA ALA A 629 -0.02 -9.48 13.55
C ALA A 629 -0.87 -8.79 14.63
N ASN A 630 -2.03 -9.36 14.99
CA ASN A 630 -2.93 -8.80 16.00
C ASN A 630 -2.28 -8.76 17.39
N ARG A 631 -1.52 -9.80 17.76
CA ARG A 631 -0.77 -9.82 19.01
C ARG A 631 0.27 -8.70 19.04
N TYR A 632 0.99 -8.48 17.95
CA TYR A 632 1.95 -7.38 17.85
C TYR A 632 1.27 -6.02 18.00
N ILE A 633 0.21 -5.77 17.23
CA ILE A 633 -0.57 -4.53 17.25
C ILE A 633 -1.07 -4.21 18.66
N ARG A 634 -1.64 -5.20 19.37
CA ARG A 634 -2.13 -5.05 20.75
C ARG A 634 -1.04 -4.64 21.73
N ASN A 635 0.18 -5.12 21.52
CA ASN A 635 1.31 -4.86 22.41
C ASN A 635 2.11 -3.60 22.02
N HIS A 636 1.82 -2.98 20.88
CA HIS A 636 2.56 -1.83 20.33
C HIS A 636 1.63 -0.66 19.99
N ASN A 637 0.66 -0.35 20.87
CA ASN A 637 -0.22 0.82 20.75
C ASN A 637 -0.96 0.95 19.40
N GLY A 638 -1.31 -0.17 18.76
CA GLY A 638 -1.98 -0.15 17.46
C GLY A 638 -1.04 -0.08 16.24
N LEU A 639 0.28 -0.02 16.45
CA LEU A 639 1.28 0.06 15.40
C LEU A 639 1.59 -1.33 14.81
N PHE A 640 1.66 -1.41 13.48
CA PHE A 640 2.01 -2.62 12.73
C PHE A 640 3.26 -2.38 11.87
N VAL A 641 4.28 -3.22 12.02
CA VAL A 641 5.46 -3.23 11.14
C VAL A 641 5.49 -4.52 10.30
N PRO A 642 5.83 -4.43 9.00
CA PRO A 642 5.84 -5.61 8.11
C PRO A 642 6.69 -6.78 8.61
N GLU A 643 7.82 -6.51 9.26
CA GLU A 643 8.80 -7.50 9.75
C GLU A 643 8.19 -8.58 10.67
N VAL A 644 7.08 -8.27 11.33
CA VAL A 644 6.36 -9.22 12.21
C VAL A 644 5.97 -10.48 11.46
N ARG A 645 5.62 -10.37 10.17
CA ARG A 645 5.20 -11.51 9.34
C ARG A 645 6.31 -12.53 9.15
N LEU A 646 7.57 -12.10 9.19
CA LEU A 646 8.72 -12.96 8.93
C LEU A 646 8.89 -14.06 9.99
N TRP A 647 8.32 -13.89 11.19
CA TRP A 647 8.31 -14.92 12.23
C TRP A 647 7.59 -16.21 11.82
N THR A 648 6.56 -16.10 10.99
CA THR A 648 5.83 -17.27 10.48
C THR A 648 6.72 -18.17 9.62
N ASN A 649 7.74 -17.61 8.95
CA ASN A 649 8.61 -18.39 8.08
C ASN A 649 9.45 -19.43 8.85
N TYR A 650 9.82 -19.15 10.10
CA TYR A 650 10.58 -20.10 10.93
C TYR A 650 9.78 -21.38 11.21
N ILE A 651 8.47 -21.24 11.39
CA ILE A 651 7.57 -22.39 11.59
C ILE A 651 7.51 -23.22 10.31
N GLY A 652 7.34 -22.59 9.14
CA GLY A 652 7.35 -23.33 7.89
C GLY A 652 8.67 -24.06 7.66
N LEU A 653 9.81 -23.39 7.89
CA LEU A 653 11.15 -23.98 7.76
C LEU A 653 11.38 -25.17 8.70
N PHE A 654 10.85 -25.11 9.92
CA PHE A 654 10.89 -26.22 10.88
C PHE A 654 10.29 -27.52 10.30
N PHE A 655 9.26 -27.42 9.45
CA PHE A 655 8.68 -28.59 8.76
C PHE A 655 9.37 -28.89 7.42
N MET A 656 9.80 -27.87 6.67
CA MET A 656 10.43 -28.05 5.35
C MET A 656 11.74 -28.83 5.43
N ILE A 657 12.61 -28.47 6.37
CA ILE A 657 13.97 -29.03 6.45
C ILE A 657 13.92 -30.55 6.73
N PRO A 658 13.23 -31.04 7.80
CA PRO A 658 13.09 -32.49 8.01
C PRO A 658 12.29 -33.19 6.91
N GLY A 659 11.33 -32.50 6.30
CA GLY A 659 10.54 -33.05 5.19
C GLY A 659 11.40 -33.47 3.99
N LEU A 660 12.34 -32.60 3.57
CA LEU A 660 13.29 -32.92 2.50
C LEU A 660 14.20 -34.09 2.87
N VAL A 661 14.76 -34.09 4.08
CA VAL A 661 15.62 -35.18 4.57
C VAL A 661 14.86 -36.51 4.56
N LEU A 662 13.60 -36.51 5.00
CA LEU A 662 12.77 -37.71 5.01
C LEU A 662 12.49 -38.23 3.60
N VAL A 663 12.16 -37.35 2.65
CA VAL A 663 12.00 -37.76 1.23
C VAL A 663 13.29 -38.37 0.69
N GLY A 664 14.43 -37.69 0.86
CA GLY A 664 15.73 -38.17 0.38
C GLY A 664 16.14 -39.53 0.93
N GLN A 665 16.03 -39.70 2.25
CA GLN A 665 16.36 -40.96 2.93
C GLN A 665 15.42 -42.09 2.51
N THR A 666 14.13 -41.79 2.34
CA THR A 666 13.15 -42.77 1.89
C THR A 666 13.49 -43.21 0.46
N LEU A 667 13.76 -42.25 -0.45
CA LEU A 667 14.15 -42.53 -1.82
C LEU A 667 15.43 -43.38 -1.89
N GLN A 668 16.50 -42.97 -1.22
CA GLN A 668 17.81 -43.64 -1.26
C GLN A 668 17.76 -45.09 -0.78
N LYS A 669 17.04 -45.34 0.33
CA LYS A 669 16.97 -46.65 0.97
C LYS A 669 15.80 -47.50 0.47
N HIS A 670 15.05 -47.01 -0.52
CA HIS A 670 13.81 -47.64 -1.02
C HIS A 670 12.86 -48.06 0.13
N LEU A 671 12.66 -47.18 1.11
CA LEU A 671 11.81 -47.46 2.27
C LEU A 671 10.31 -47.42 1.88
N HIS A 672 9.45 -47.76 2.85
CA HIS A 672 8.01 -47.69 2.65
C HIS A 672 7.57 -46.29 2.19
N TRP A 673 6.72 -46.22 1.16
CA TRP A 673 6.26 -44.99 0.51
C TRP A 673 5.60 -43.97 1.44
N ALA A 674 5.13 -44.42 2.61
CA ALA A 674 4.65 -43.54 3.67
C ALA A 674 5.70 -42.48 4.07
N GLY A 675 7.00 -42.81 4.02
CA GLY A 675 8.07 -41.84 4.26
C GLY A 675 8.05 -40.68 3.26
N ILE A 676 7.77 -40.97 1.98
CA ILE A 676 7.60 -39.93 0.94
C ILE A 676 6.36 -39.10 1.23
N VAL A 677 5.24 -39.73 1.63
CA VAL A 677 3.99 -39.02 1.96
C VAL A 677 4.20 -38.06 3.13
N PHE A 678 4.76 -38.51 4.25
CA PHE A 678 5.00 -37.62 5.38
C PHE A 678 6.06 -36.56 5.07
N GLY A 679 7.16 -36.93 4.40
CA GLY A 679 8.22 -35.97 4.07
C GLY A 679 7.76 -34.89 3.09
N TRP A 680 7.11 -35.29 2.00
CA TRP A 680 6.56 -34.36 1.01
C TRP A 680 5.41 -33.54 1.59
N GLY A 681 4.57 -34.14 2.44
CA GLY A 681 3.49 -33.44 3.15
C GLY A 681 4.01 -32.38 4.11
N MET A 682 5.00 -32.69 4.95
CA MET A 682 5.66 -31.73 5.83
C MET A 682 6.29 -30.58 5.03
N PHE A 683 6.97 -30.92 3.94
CA PHE A 683 7.58 -29.93 3.07
C PHE A 683 6.53 -28.99 2.46
N GLN A 684 5.45 -29.54 1.89
CA GLN A 684 4.42 -28.74 1.24
C GLN A 684 3.59 -27.91 2.22
N PHE A 685 3.35 -28.41 3.43
CA PHE A 685 2.76 -27.63 4.52
C PHE A 685 3.61 -26.39 4.81
N GLY A 686 4.93 -26.59 4.97
CA GLY A 686 5.86 -25.49 5.23
C GLY A 686 5.97 -24.50 4.06
N VAL A 687 5.96 -24.99 2.82
CA VAL A 687 5.88 -24.12 1.62
C VAL A 687 4.67 -23.21 1.71
N MET A 688 3.48 -23.73 2.01
CA MET A 688 2.25 -22.92 2.11
C MET A 688 2.38 -21.82 3.17
N VAL A 689 2.87 -22.18 4.37
CA VAL A 689 3.02 -21.26 5.50
C VAL A 689 4.03 -20.14 5.18
N VAL A 690 5.17 -20.48 4.58
CA VAL A 690 6.19 -19.49 4.17
C VAL A 690 5.69 -18.60 3.04
N SER A 691 5.03 -19.19 2.04
CA SER A 691 4.52 -18.50 0.86
C SER A 691 3.59 -17.35 1.23
N VAL A 692 2.60 -17.60 2.08
CA VAL A 692 1.64 -16.58 2.54
C VAL A 692 2.36 -15.46 3.30
N ALA A 693 3.25 -15.81 4.24
CA ALA A 693 3.96 -14.82 5.05
C ALA A 693 4.91 -13.95 4.22
N THR A 694 5.61 -14.54 3.24
CA THR A 694 6.58 -13.84 2.39
C THR A 694 5.90 -12.89 1.41
N VAL A 695 4.81 -13.32 0.77
CA VAL A 695 4.02 -12.44 -0.11
C VAL A 695 3.41 -11.30 0.68
N ALA A 696 2.82 -11.58 1.84
CA ALA A 696 2.21 -10.54 2.68
C ALA A 696 3.26 -9.54 3.19
N TYR A 697 4.47 -9.99 3.53
CA TYR A 697 5.57 -9.09 3.89
C TYR A 697 5.94 -8.16 2.74
N ALA A 698 6.10 -8.69 1.52
CA ALA A 698 6.45 -7.88 0.35
C ALA A 698 5.34 -6.87 -0.01
N LEU A 699 4.07 -7.27 0.11
CA LEU A 699 2.92 -6.39 -0.12
C LEU A 699 2.86 -5.28 0.92
N ASP A 700 3.04 -5.58 2.19
CA ASP A 700 3.04 -4.56 3.25
C ASP A 700 4.23 -3.60 3.14
N CYS A 701 5.33 -4.04 2.53
CA CYS A 701 6.47 -3.16 2.24
C CYS A 701 6.20 -2.18 1.10
N TYR A 702 5.35 -2.55 0.13
CA TYR A 702 5.06 -1.76 -1.08
C TYR A 702 3.58 -1.89 -1.50
N PRO A 703 2.62 -1.43 -0.68
CA PRO A 703 1.19 -1.61 -0.90
C PRO A 703 0.69 -0.92 -2.17
N SER A 704 1.37 0.14 -2.62
CA SER A 704 1.00 0.85 -3.84
C SER A 704 1.27 0.06 -5.13
N ALA A 705 2.09 -1.00 -5.11
CA ALA A 705 2.48 -1.75 -6.31
C ALA A 705 2.23 -3.26 -6.16
N SER A 706 1.04 -3.60 -5.66
CA SER A 706 0.59 -4.97 -5.42
C SER A 706 0.74 -5.90 -6.62
N GLY A 707 0.38 -5.42 -7.82
CA GLY A 707 0.54 -6.17 -9.06
C GLY A 707 2.01 -6.45 -9.37
N GLU A 708 2.89 -5.45 -9.25
CA GLU A 708 4.32 -5.61 -9.51
C GLU A 708 4.96 -6.56 -8.49
N VAL A 709 4.60 -6.43 -7.20
CA VAL A 709 5.03 -7.36 -6.13
C VAL A 709 4.62 -8.80 -6.50
N SER A 710 3.36 -9.00 -6.88
CA SER A 710 2.85 -10.30 -7.31
C SER A 710 3.69 -10.91 -8.46
N ALA A 711 3.95 -10.12 -9.50
CA ALA A 711 4.72 -10.54 -10.66
C ALA A 711 6.16 -10.91 -10.30
N LEU A 712 6.84 -10.10 -9.50
CA LEU A 712 8.23 -10.35 -9.09
C LEU A 712 8.36 -11.57 -8.17
N ILE A 713 7.46 -11.71 -7.19
CA ILE A 713 7.48 -12.88 -6.28
C ILE A 713 7.13 -14.17 -7.04
N ASN A 714 6.17 -14.13 -7.98
CA ASN A 714 5.91 -15.27 -8.85
C ASN A 714 7.09 -15.58 -9.77
N PHE A 715 7.79 -14.57 -10.30
CA PHE A 715 9.01 -14.80 -11.09
C PHE A 715 10.09 -15.51 -10.25
N ALA A 716 10.35 -15.05 -9.03
CA ALA A 716 11.32 -15.67 -8.11
C ALA A 716 11.00 -17.14 -7.80
N ARG A 717 9.71 -17.45 -7.63
CA ARG A 717 9.18 -18.79 -7.38
C ARG A 717 9.56 -19.80 -8.47
N VAL A 718 9.44 -19.41 -9.74
CA VAL A 718 9.56 -20.34 -10.87
C VAL A 718 10.91 -20.31 -11.58
N VAL A 719 11.62 -19.18 -11.54
CA VAL A 719 12.99 -19.04 -12.10
C VAL A 719 14.01 -19.93 -11.37
N SER A 720 13.74 -20.26 -10.12
CA SER A 720 14.58 -21.16 -9.33
C SER A 720 14.15 -22.62 -9.57
N GLY A 721 12.85 -22.89 -9.52
CA GLY A 721 12.27 -24.23 -9.67
C GLY A 721 12.48 -24.90 -11.02
N PHE A 722 12.46 -24.14 -12.13
CA PHE A 722 12.62 -24.74 -13.47
C PHE A 722 13.98 -25.45 -13.63
N SER A 723 15.02 -24.94 -12.96
CA SER A 723 16.39 -25.44 -13.07
C SER A 723 16.53 -26.85 -12.48
N VAL A 724 15.76 -27.15 -11.42
CA VAL A 724 15.85 -28.41 -10.67
C VAL A 724 15.55 -29.63 -11.54
N GLY A 725 14.65 -29.48 -12.51
CA GLY A 725 14.28 -30.55 -13.44
C GLY A 725 15.41 -30.97 -14.40
N TYR A 726 16.46 -30.17 -14.55
CA TYR A 726 17.61 -30.52 -15.39
C TYR A 726 18.62 -31.40 -14.67
N PHE A 727 18.76 -31.29 -13.34
CA PHE A 727 19.85 -31.95 -12.62
C PHE A 727 19.38 -32.88 -11.49
N GLN A 728 18.15 -32.76 -10.96
CA GLN A 728 17.76 -33.49 -9.75
C GLN A 728 17.85 -35.01 -9.89
N GLN A 729 17.38 -35.56 -11.02
CA GLN A 729 17.44 -37.01 -11.26
C GLN A 729 18.87 -37.50 -11.38
N GLU A 730 19.69 -36.83 -12.19
CA GLU A 730 21.09 -37.20 -12.39
C GLU A 730 21.90 -37.06 -11.10
N TRP A 731 21.64 -36.01 -10.31
CA TRP A 731 22.27 -35.78 -9.03
C TRP A 731 21.95 -36.89 -8.02
N GLY A 732 20.69 -37.28 -7.92
CA GLY A 732 20.27 -38.39 -7.05
C GLY A 732 20.87 -39.74 -7.45
N LEU A 733 20.94 -40.04 -8.75
CA LEU A 733 21.55 -41.28 -9.24
C LEU A 733 23.08 -41.31 -9.08
N LYS A 734 23.75 -40.15 -9.18
CA LYS A 734 25.21 -40.06 -9.11
C LYS A 734 25.74 -40.03 -7.68
N GLU A 735 25.18 -39.17 -6.82
CA GLU A 735 25.69 -38.88 -5.47
C GLU A 735 24.82 -39.47 -4.35
N GLY A 736 23.64 -40.00 -4.69
CA GLY A 736 22.63 -40.47 -3.74
C GLY A 736 21.51 -39.46 -3.50
N PHE A 737 20.28 -39.95 -3.38
CA PHE A 737 19.10 -39.15 -3.07
C PHE A 737 19.13 -38.59 -1.65
N ASP A 738 19.78 -39.28 -0.72
CA ASP A 738 20.02 -38.79 0.63
C ASP A 738 20.94 -37.58 0.65
N THR A 739 22.06 -37.62 -0.09
CA THR A 739 22.97 -36.50 -0.25
C THR A 739 22.30 -35.34 -0.98
N SER A 740 21.63 -35.63 -2.10
CA SER A 740 20.93 -34.61 -2.91
C SER A 740 19.90 -33.84 -2.09
N PHE A 741 18.91 -34.53 -1.51
CA PHE A 741 17.89 -33.88 -0.68
C PHE A 741 18.43 -33.34 0.64
N GLY A 742 19.51 -33.92 1.19
CA GLY A 742 20.20 -33.38 2.36
C GLY A 742 20.82 -32.02 2.09
N ILE A 743 21.42 -31.82 0.91
CA ILE A 743 21.93 -30.51 0.48
C ILE A 743 20.76 -29.55 0.22
N GLN A 744 19.64 -29.99 -0.36
CA GLN A 744 18.44 -29.16 -0.48
C GLN A 744 17.98 -28.66 0.89
N ALA A 745 17.91 -29.54 1.90
CA ALA A 745 17.58 -29.18 3.27
C ALA A 745 18.59 -28.18 3.88
N ALA A 746 19.89 -28.36 3.60
CA ALA A 746 20.93 -27.42 4.02
C ALA A 746 20.76 -26.03 3.36
N THR A 747 20.36 -25.96 2.09
CA THR A 747 20.09 -24.68 1.43
C THR A 747 18.87 -23.95 2.02
N CYS A 748 17.82 -24.69 2.38
CA CYS A 748 16.68 -24.13 3.13
C CYS A 748 17.10 -23.62 4.51
N THR A 749 18.05 -24.29 5.16
CA THR A 749 18.60 -23.84 6.44
C THR A 749 19.42 -22.57 6.27
N ALA A 750 20.25 -22.48 5.23
CA ALA A 750 21.06 -21.31 4.93
C ALA A 750 20.21 -20.06 4.62
N SER A 751 19.03 -20.24 4.02
CA SER A 751 18.12 -19.12 3.70
C SER A 751 17.55 -18.41 4.94
N ILE A 752 17.65 -19.01 6.14
CA ILE A 752 17.32 -18.36 7.42
C ILE A 752 18.09 -17.05 7.59
N PHE A 753 19.34 -16.99 7.13
CA PHE A 753 20.14 -15.76 7.16
C PHE A 753 19.45 -14.59 6.43
N LEU A 754 18.79 -14.87 5.30
CA LEU A 754 18.07 -13.85 4.53
C LEU A 754 16.88 -13.30 5.34
N ILE A 755 16.13 -14.17 6.03
CA ILE A 755 15.01 -13.74 6.89
C ILE A 755 15.51 -12.89 8.05
N VAL A 756 16.55 -13.35 8.75
CA VAL A 756 17.15 -12.60 9.86
C VAL A 756 17.64 -11.24 9.37
N SER A 757 18.25 -11.17 8.18
CA SER A 757 18.67 -9.90 7.59
C SER A 757 17.49 -8.95 7.33
N LEU A 758 16.37 -9.47 6.81
CA LEU A 758 15.15 -8.66 6.60
C LEU A 758 14.50 -8.24 7.92
N GLN A 759 14.51 -9.09 8.95
CA GLN A 759 14.00 -8.72 10.27
C GLN A 759 14.84 -7.62 10.93
N MET A 760 16.17 -7.68 10.80
CA MET A 760 17.07 -6.72 11.44
C MET A 760 17.18 -5.40 10.67
N TYR A 761 17.16 -5.46 9.34
CA TYR A 761 17.49 -4.32 8.47
C TYR A 761 16.35 -3.90 7.55
N GLY A 762 15.23 -4.63 7.47
CA GLY A 762 14.11 -4.37 6.55
C GLY A 762 13.59 -2.94 6.64
N ALA A 763 13.31 -2.44 7.85
CA ALA A 763 12.86 -1.08 8.08
C ALA A 763 13.88 -0.04 7.59
N LYS A 764 15.17 -0.25 7.86
CA LYS A 764 16.26 0.63 7.40
C LYS A 764 16.39 0.63 5.88
N LEU A 765 16.25 -0.55 5.25
CA LEU A 765 16.29 -0.70 3.80
C LEU A 765 15.10 -0.01 3.12
N ARG A 766 13.90 -0.10 3.70
CA ARG A 766 12.72 0.65 3.21
C ARG A 766 12.89 2.15 3.34
N ARG A 767 13.34 2.63 4.50
CA ARG A 767 13.69 4.04 4.75
C ARG A 767 14.66 4.59 3.71
N TRP A 768 15.76 3.87 3.49
CA TRP A 768 16.77 4.28 2.53
C TRP A 768 16.24 4.32 1.09
N ALA A 769 15.39 3.37 0.71
CA ALA A 769 14.90 3.27 -0.66
C ALA A 769 13.71 4.19 -0.97
N GLY A 770 12.93 4.56 0.04
CA GLY A 770 11.71 5.37 -0.07
C GLY A 770 10.56 4.67 -0.84
N PRO A 771 9.41 5.35 -1.00
CA PRO A 771 8.27 4.83 -1.73
C PRO A 771 8.53 4.77 -3.25
N ILE A 772 7.60 4.19 -3.99
CA ILE A 772 7.67 4.10 -5.45
C ILE A 772 7.38 5.47 -6.07
N LYS A 773 8.34 5.99 -6.85
CA LYS A 773 8.31 7.32 -7.45
C LYS A 773 7.48 7.35 -8.74
N LEU A 774 7.52 6.28 -9.53
CA LEU A 774 6.78 6.18 -10.78
C LEU A 774 5.28 5.90 -10.53
N LYS A 775 4.49 6.97 -10.47
CA LYS A 775 3.02 6.91 -10.45
C LYS A 775 2.47 6.68 -11.87
N ILE A 776 1.43 5.85 -11.98
CA ILE A 776 0.79 5.42 -13.24
C ILE A 776 -0.47 6.22 -13.51
#